data_AF-A0A7L4ZC38-F1
#
_entry.id   AF-A0A7L4ZC38-F1
#
_cell.length_a   1.000
_cell.length_b   1.000
_cell.length_c   1.000
_cell.angle_alpha   90.00
_cell.angle_beta   90.00
_cell.angle_gamma   90.00
#
_symmetry.space_group_name_H-M   'P 1'
#
loop_
_entity.id
_entity.type
_entity.pdbx_description
1 polymer ?
#
loop_
_entity_poly.entity_id
_entity_poly.type
_entity_poly.pdbx_seq_one_letter_code
_entity_poly.pdbx_strand_id
1 'polypeptide(L)'
;MASSGLTLVMLTAGLAVAGLPGAPVAAAAGATTATAPAPGPIDPDSLFLNRWMGQIRDVIGDRPLNKVVMPGSHDAGTWGITDKSGVCDTASEASMARKYPEIAAAISVTQSGPIKAQLDAGSRYLDLRLCKQNGKWYTYHGGPLGGLFFDDPATGQKGEINDIAAWIRDHPEEIVTIDLRTSVPKESAAADNKEAVELLAKAIGTSRMADKNKLTPSSTYNQYMAAGANVILLDTTNSTDEPWDWPESRIDGRDSYVEDKDWGGLIKEAVTHPFSSDPAIDKISRTALDRDQQVLSTDLGTPDTFFALSGNVDSTLAIPDAAYDVANNGMNFRGGDGVPYMLYLARQHNYNLVKKLEGEWRYSSIARNTNIVAYDNVNMGDGRGPIRGSGYINAAIIANNTPTTAPGTLVGTQRRADGTWSAAEALPGAYGALEFAGGERAVAAMPDGDLQFLAYGNDKHLYHNIRFSNGSWQGWNRLNSDAVDKQLNGGPLALASTPNGTLQALAVDKDGNLLHTLRKPDGSWQEGGWAGVGDGTGKGVMKAKDVAVTGLPNNSIKVLVYGRDGAMRLTERYMNGMWEQSGWQTLPGVGGAATFVGKDLSITATRDYTLQIAAIGQDGNIWHMTQNAQRVDSGWNTPQWAPGQAMQATSVAISATPDGAAQLLAVGMDGNTWHNLRQANGQWTGFGAPRGTYNRPLAATSVKIAGLPDGSSYSLIDAR
;
A
#
# COMPACT_ATOMS: atom_id res chain seq x y z
N MET A 1 4.41 -3.67 95.32
CA MET A 1 3.13 -4.20 94.80
C MET A 1 2.61 -3.21 93.78
N ALA A 2 2.22 -3.70 92.60
CA ALA A 2 1.35 -3.16 91.53
C ALA A 2 1.05 -1.66 91.49
N SER A 3 0.99 -0.97 90.36
CA SER A 3 1.20 -1.23 88.93
C SER A 3 1.15 0.16 88.28
N SER A 4 2.17 0.56 87.54
CA SER A 4 2.28 1.91 86.98
C SER A 4 2.18 1.87 85.45
N GLY A 5 1.45 2.83 84.90
CA GLY A 5 0.97 2.85 83.52
C GLY A 5 2.02 2.97 82.43
N LEU A 6 1.56 2.72 81.20
CA LEU A 6 2.31 2.93 79.97
C LEU A 6 1.43 3.68 78.96
N THR A 7 1.92 4.83 78.51
CA THR A 7 1.65 5.37 77.17
C THR A 7 2.96 5.96 76.71
N LEU A 8 3.60 5.35 75.71
CA LEU A 8 4.82 5.89 75.12
C LEU A 8 4.88 5.58 73.63
N VAL A 9 4.89 6.67 72.86
CA VAL A 9 5.42 6.78 71.49
C VAL A 9 6.91 6.45 71.54
N MET A 10 7.39 5.48 70.75
CA MET A 10 8.83 5.27 70.56
C MET A 10 9.20 5.26 69.08
N LEU A 11 10.06 6.21 68.72
CA LEU A 11 11.09 6.02 67.70
C LEU A 11 11.92 4.78 68.05
N THR A 12 12.27 3.97 67.05
CA THR A 12 13.53 3.21 67.10
C THR A 12 14.24 3.26 65.75
N ALA A 13 15.55 3.47 65.86
CA ALA A 13 16.51 3.66 64.79
C ALA A 13 16.93 2.33 64.14
N GLY A 14 17.57 2.48 62.98
CA GLY A 14 17.86 1.41 62.03
C GLY A 14 18.88 0.37 62.46
N LEU A 15 18.75 -0.80 61.84
CA LEU A 15 19.82 -1.75 61.56
C LEU A 15 19.63 -2.30 60.14
N ALA A 16 20.75 -2.42 59.43
CA ALA A 16 20.84 -2.73 58.02
C ALA A 16 20.36 -4.16 57.66
N VAL A 17 19.66 -4.29 56.54
CA VAL A 17 19.47 -5.54 55.82
C VAL A 17 20.04 -5.36 54.41
N ALA A 18 20.97 -6.23 54.05
CA ALA A 18 21.59 -6.30 52.74
C ALA A 18 20.52 -6.44 51.64
N GLY A 19 20.59 -5.57 50.64
CA GLY A 19 19.72 -5.60 49.47
C GLY A 19 20.00 -6.84 48.62
N LEU A 20 18.97 -7.69 48.47
CA LEU A 20 18.90 -8.69 47.42
C LEU A 20 18.62 -7.96 46.09
N PRO A 21 19.26 -8.34 44.96
CA PRO A 21 18.99 -7.74 43.67
C PRO A 21 17.57 -8.09 43.22
N GLY A 22 16.82 -7.05 42.82
CA GLY A 22 15.46 -7.17 42.30
C GLY A 22 15.40 -8.09 41.09
N ALA A 23 14.40 -8.96 41.07
CA ALA A 23 14.09 -9.81 39.93
C ALA A 23 13.86 -8.94 38.68
N PRO A 24 14.40 -9.32 37.50
CA PRO A 24 14.15 -8.60 36.27
C PRO A 24 12.66 -8.71 35.93
N VAL A 25 12.04 -7.56 35.64
CA VAL A 25 10.72 -7.48 35.04
C VAL A 25 10.84 -8.09 33.64
N ALA A 26 10.31 -9.31 33.47
CA ALA A 26 10.20 -9.94 32.16
C ALA A 26 9.24 -9.10 31.31
N ALA A 27 9.78 -8.42 30.30
CA ALA A 27 8.97 -7.88 29.22
C ALA A 27 8.26 -9.06 28.55
N ALA A 28 6.93 -9.02 28.51
CA ALA A 28 6.12 -10.02 27.85
C ALA A 28 6.51 -10.11 26.37
N ALA A 29 7.06 -11.25 25.96
CA ALA A 29 7.13 -11.64 24.56
C ALA A 29 5.68 -11.71 24.04
N GLY A 30 5.29 -10.77 23.19
CA GLY A 30 4.02 -10.81 22.49
C GLY A 30 3.93 -12.11 21.70
N ALA A 31 2.82 -12.84 21.87
CA ALA A 31 2.51 -14.01 21.07
C ALA A 31 2.45 -13.59 19.60
N THR A 32 3.42 -14.02 18.80
CA THR A 32 3.42 -13.86 17.35
C THR A 32 2.46 -14.87 16.75
N THR A 33 1.24 -14.42 16.42
CA THR A 33 0.40 -15.14 15.46
C THR A 33 1.17 -15.22 14.15
N ALA A 34 1.49 -16.43 13.70
CA ALA A 34 2.13 -16.65 12.41
C ALA A 34 1.28 -16.02 11.31
N THR A 35 1.79 -14.99 10.65
CA THR A 35 1.19 -14.43 9.43
C THR A 35 1.38 -15.43 8.30
N ALA A 36 0.28 -15.72 7.60
CA ALA A 36 0.24 -16.55 6.40
C ALA A 36 1.22 -16.04 5.32
N PRO A 37 1.64 -16.89 4.35
CA PRO A 37 2.40 -16.42 3.19
C PRO A 37 1.71 -15.21 2.54
N ALA A 38 2.50 -14.30 1.96
CA ALA A 38 1.95 -13.14 1.25
C ALA A 38 0.90 -13.63 0.22
N PRO A 39 -0.35 -13.15 0.30
CA PRO A 39 -1.39 -13.65 -0.56
C PRO A 39 -1.11 -13.25 -2.01
N GLY A 40 -1.36 -14.19 -2.93
CA GLY A 40 -1.20 -13.95 -4.36
C GLY A 40 -2.19 -12.89 -4.89
N PRO A 41 -2.04 -12.48 -6.15
CA PRO A 41 -2.97 -11.55 -6.80
C PRO A 41 -4.44 -11.97 -6.66
N ILE A 42 -5.29 -11.02 -6.33
CA ILE A 42 -6.74 -11.22 -6.29
C ILE A 42 -7.23 -11.35 -7.74
N ASP A 43 -7.76 -12.52 -8.09
CA ASP A 43 -8.46 -12.72 -9.35
C ASP A 43 -9.88 -12.15 -9.25
N PRO A 44 -10.23 -11.08 -10.00
CA PRO A 44 -11.56 -10.48 -9.95
C PRO A 44 -12.68 -11.47 -10.30
N ASP A 45 -12.40 -12.48 -11.11
CA ASP A 45 -13.41 -13.48 -11.53
C ASP A 45 -13.72 -14.50 -10.43
N SER A 46 -12.88 -14.56 -9.39
CA SER A 46 -13.03 -15.49 -8.26
C SER A 46 -13.78 -14.89 -7.07
N LEU A 47 -14.13 -13.60 -7.12
CA LEU A 47 -14.72 -12.87 -6.00
C LEU A 47 -16.20 -13.18 -5.81
N PHE A 48 -16.59 -13.48 -4.58
CA PHE A 48 -17.97 -13.43 -4.10
C PHE A 48 -18.24 -12.01 -3.58
N LEU A 49 -18.75 -11.14 -4.46
CA LEU A 49 -18.89 -9.71 -4.19
C LEU A 49 -19.73 -9.38 -2.93
N ASN A 50 -20.69 -10.21 -2.56
CA ASN A 50 -21.47 -9.99 -1.33
C ASN A 50 -20.68 -10.31 -0.04
N ARG A 51 -19.49 -10.92 -0.11
CA ARG A 51 -18.67 -11.32 1.05
C ARG A 51 -17.16 -11.18 0.80
N TRP A 52 -16.77 -10.20 -0.02
CA TRP A 52 -15.40 -10.12 -0.52
C TRP A 52 -14.40 -9.76 0.59
N MET A 53 -14.77 -8.93 1.58
CA MET A 53 -13.84 -8.53 2.64
C MET A 53 -13.42 -9.72 3.48
N GLY A 54 -14.37 -10.57 3.88
CA GLY A 54 -14.09 -11.84 4.55
C GLY A 54 -13.30 -12.80 3.65
N GLN A 55 -13.66 -12.89 2.37
CA GLN A 55 -12.97 -13.77 1.40
C GLN A 55 -11.48 -13.42 1.22
N ILE A 56 -11.13 -12.13 1.15
CA ILE A 56 -9.74 -11.68 0.95
C ILE A 56 -9.06 -11.23 2.25
N ARG A 57 -9.56 -11.69 3.40
CA ARG A 57 -9.04 -11.31 4.72
C ARG A 57 -7.53 -11.52 4.86
N ASP A 58 -6.94 -12.51 4.20
CA ASP A 58 -5.50 -12.71 4.21
C ASP A 58 -4.72 -11.55 3.55
N VAL A 59 -5.35 -10.82 2.62
CA VAL A 59 -4.81 -9.65 1.92
C VAL A 59 -5.05 -8.35 2.69
N ILE A 60 -6.24 -8.18 3.26
CA ILE A 60 -6.68 -6.90 3.85
C ILE A 60 -6.66 -6.88 5.38
N GLY A 61 -6.47 -8.03 6.04
CA GLY A 61 -6.73 -8.21 7.46
C GLY A 61 -5.96 -7.25 8.36
N ASP A 62 -4.65 -7.13 8.12
CA ASP A 62 -3.76 -6.27 8.90
C ASP A 62 -3.55 -4.89 8.25
N ARG A 63 -4.33 -4.56 7.21
CA ARG A 63 -4.32 -3.24 6.58
C ARG A 63 -5.32 -2.31 7.26
N PRO A 64 -4.93 -1.06 7.56
CA PRO A 64 -5.81 0.04 7.89
C PRO A 64 -6.98 0.11 6.92
N LEU A 65 -8.19 0.29 7.43
CA LEU A 65 -9.38 0.29 6.60
C LEU A 65 -9.37 1.46 5.60
N ASN A 66 -8.77 2.61 5.96
CA ASN A 66 -8.53 3.73 5.04
C ASN A 66 -7.43 3.49 3.99
N LYS A 67 -6.83 2.29 3.97
CA LYS A 67 -5.91 1.81 2.94
C LYS A 67 -6.44 0.56 2.25
N VAL A 68 -7.68 0.13 2.51
CA VAL A 68 -8.36 -0.93 1.75
C VAL A 68 -9.13 -0.29 0.60
N VAL A 69 -8.91 -0.78 -0.63
CA VAL A 69 -9.59 -0.26 -1.82
C VAL A 69 -11.02 -0.85 -1.86
N MET A 70 -12.04 0.01 -1.78
CA MET A 70 -13.44 -0.37 -1.65
C MET A 70 -14.28 0.29 -2.74
N PRO A 71 -15.19 -0.46 -3.39
CA PRO A 71 -16.21 0.14 -4.24
C PRO A 71 -17.27 0.88 -3.40
N GLY A 72 -17.75 2.01 -3.91
CA GLY A 72 -18.78 2.83 -3.29
C GLY A 72 -19.95 3.12 -4.24
N SER A 73 -21.15 3.19 -3.68
CA SER A 73 -22.35 3.66 -4.38
C SER A 73 -22.49 5.16 -4.19
N HIS A 74 -22.40 5.91 -5.28
CA HIS A 74 -22.73 7.34 -5.28
C HIS A 74 -24.25 7.56 -5.31
N ASP A 75 -24.76 8.46 -4.47
CA ASP A 75 -26.20 8.71 -4.29
C ASP A 75 -27.00 7.39 -4.17
N ALA A 76 -26.65 6.58 -3.17
CA ALA A 76 -27.17 5.25 -2.97
C ALA A 76 -28.71 5.25 -2.80
N GLY A 77 -29.39 4.39 -3.57
CA GLY A 77 -30.83 4.15 -3.42
C GLY A 77 -31.73 5.04 -4.29
N THR A 78 -31.17 5.72 -5.29
CA THR A 78 -31.91 6.53 -6.28
C THR A 78 -32.63 5.72 -7.36
N TRP A 79 -32.48 4.40 -7.36
CA TRP A 79 -32.98 3.48 -8.40
C TRP A 79 -34.49 3.57 -8.68
N GLY A 80 -35.28 3.95 -7.68
CA GLY A 80 -36.73 4.03 -7.76
C GLY A 80 -37.27 5.39 -8.22
N ILE A 81 -36.42 6.36 -8.55
CA ILE A 81 -36.85 7.69 -9.01
C ILE A 81 -37.54 7.57 -10.37
N THR A 82 -38.68 8.26 -10.50
CA THR A 82 -39.46 8.36 -11.74
C THR A 82 -39.90 9.80 -11.97
N ASP A 83 -40.45 10.08 -13.15
CA ASP A 83 -41.13 11.35 -13.46
C ASP A 83 -42.34 11.66 -12.54
N LYS A 84 -42.84 10.64 -11.85
CA LYS A 84 -43.96 10.74 -10.89
C LYS A 84 -43.49 10.86 -9.44
N SER A 85 -42.19 10.84 -9.21
CA SER A 85 -41.63 11.04 -7.88
C SER A 85 -42.07 12.39 -7.30
N GLY A 86 -42.26 12.42 -5.98
CA GLY A 86 -42.38 13.71 -5.29
C GLY A 86 -41.08 14.51 -5.39
N VAL A 87 -41.09 15.76 -4.93
CA VAL A 87 -39.91 16.63 -4.94
C VAL A 87 -39.47 16.88 -3.50
N CYS A 88 -38.17 16.82 -3.27
CA CYS A 88 -37.57 17.29 -2.03
C CYS A 88 -37.58 18.82 -2.02
N ASP A 89 -38.40 19.43 -1.16
CA ASP A 89 -38.61 20.88 -1.18
C ASP A 89 -37.35 21.70 -0.84
N THR A 90 -36.40 21.08 -0.15
CA THR A 90 -35.15 21.69 0.35
C THR A 90 -33.93 21.37 -0.50
N ALA A 91 -34.08 20.56 -1.54
CA ALA A 91 -32.99 20.23 -2.46
C ALA A 91 -32.68 21.39 -3.41
N SER A 92 -31.42 21.51 -3.85
CA SER A 92 -30.98 22.60 -4.73
C SER A 92 -31.78 22.64 -6.04
N GLU A 93 -32.12 21.48 -6.59
CA GLU A 93 -32.81 21.36 -7.87
C GLU A 93 -34.33 21.19 -7.75
N ALA A 94 -34.92 21.53 -6.60
CA ALA A 94 -36.37 21.41 -6.38
C ALA A 94 -37.21 22.18 -7.42
N SER A 95 -36.75 23.38 -7.82
CA SER A 95 -37.46 24.18 -8.84
C SER A 95 -37.46 23.50 -10.20
N MET A 96 -36.33 22.92 -10.59
CA MET A 96 -36.16 22.20 -11.85
C MET A 96 -37.01 20.93 -11.85
N ALA A 97 -36.98 20.16 -10.76
CA ALA A 97 -37.77 18.94 -10.60
C ALA A 97 -39.29 19.18 -10.68
N ARG A 98 -39.80 20.32 -10.17
CA ARG A 98 -41.22 20.67 -10.31
C ARG A 98 -41.59 21.11 -11.73
N LYS A 99 -40.66 21.75 -12.44
CA LYS A 99 -40.91 22.35 -13.76
C LYS A 99 -40.74 21.34 -14.89
N TYR A 100 -39.79 20.43 -14.76
CA TYR A 100 -39.41 19.43 -15.77
C TYR A 100 -39.17 18.06 -15.10
N PRO A 101 -40.20 17.42 -14.54
CA PRO A 101 -40.05 16.20 -13.76
C PRO A 101 -39.44 15.03 -14.55
N GLU A 102 -39.67 14.94 -15.85
CA GLU A 102 -39.09 13.90 -16.72
C GLU A 102 -37.57 14.07 -16.88
N ILE A 103 -37.10 15.32 -17.06
CA ILE A 103 -35.68 15.64 -17.16
C ILE A 103 -35.01 15.38 -15.82
N ALA A 104 -35.62 15.85 -14.73
CA ALA A 104 -35.11 15.69 -13.38
C ALA A 104 -34.95 14.21 -13.02
N ALA A 105 -35.96 13.39 -13.28
CA ALA A 105 -35.89 11.95 -13.02
C ALA A 105 -34.75 11.30 -13.82
N ALA A 106 -34.61 11.62 -15.11
CA ALA A 106 -33.58 11.02 -15.97
C ALA A 106 -32.14 11.33 -15.53
N ILE A 107 -31.92 12.51 -14.92
CA ILE A 107 -30.60 12.92 -14.41
C ILE A 107 -30.36 12.59 -12.93
N SER A 108 -31.38 12.07 -12.24
CA SER A 108 -31.31 11.75 -10.81
C SER A 108 -31.10 10.27 -10.49
N VAL A 109 -31.30 9.35 -11.45
CA VAL A 109 -31.05 7.91 -11.24
C VAL A 109 -29.57 7.58 -11.42
N THR A 110 -28.84 7.44 -10.31
CA THR A 110 -27.41 7.07 -10.29
C THR A 110 -27.19 5.57 -10.14
N GLN A 111 -28.14 4.85 -9.56
CA GLN A 111 -28.03 3.40 -9.32
C GLN A 111 -29.15 2.64 -10.03
N SER A 112 -28.85 1.46 -10.59
CA SER A 112 -29.81 0.65 -11.35
C SER A 112 -30.61 -0.33 -10.49
N GLY A 113 -30.30 -0.45 -9.19
CA GLY A 113 -30.98 -1.35 -8.27
C GLY A 113 -31.03 -0.85 -6.82
N PRO A 114 -31.84 -1.51 -5.97
CA PRO A 114 -31.99 -1.16 -4.56
C PRO A 114 -30.67 -1.28 -3.80
N ILE A 115 -30.57 -0.62 -2.64
CA ILE A 115 -29.32 -0.58 -1.86
C ILE A 115 -28.80 -1.99 -1.54
N LYS A 116 -29.69 -2.95 -1.27
CA LYS A 116 -29.30 -4.36 -1.10
C LYS A 116 -28.55 -4.91 -2.30
N ALA A 117 -29.04 -4.67 -3.51
CA ALA A 117 -28.39 -5.14 -4.74
C ALA A 117 -27.02 -4.48 -4.92
N GLN A 118 -26.87 -3.21 -4.52
CA GLN A 118 -25.59 -2.51 -4.55
C GLN A 118 -24.57 -3.15 -3.58
N LEU A 119 -25.00 -3.49 -2.36
CA LEU A 119 -24.18 -4.22 -1.38
C LEU A 119 -23.82 -5.63 -1.86
N ASP A 120 -24.78 -6.35 -2.45
CA ASP A 120 -24.59 -7.69 -3.04
C ASP A 120 -23.61 -7.66 -4.22
N ALA A 121 -23.58 -6.54 -4.96
CA ALA A 121 -22.60 -6.31 -6.03
C ALA A 121 -21.24 -5.85 -5.52
N GLY A 122 -21.06 -5.65 -4.21
CA GLY A 122 -19.75 -5.43 -3.59
C GLY A 122 -19.53 -4.08 -2.93
N SER A 123 -20.44 -3.10 -3.10
CA SER A 123 -20.30 -1.77 -2.48
C SER A 123 -20.11 -1.88 -0.96
N ARG A 124 -19.12 -1.18 -0.42
CA ARG A 124 -18.85 -1.04 1.04
C ARG A 124 -18.82 0.41 1.52
N TYR A 125 -19.09 1.34 0.61
CA TYR A 125 -19.37 2.73 0.92
C TYR A 125 -20.70 3.14 0.29
N LEU A 126 -21.56 3.81 1.04
CA LEU A 126 -22.84 4.36 0.58
C LEU A 126 -22.83 5.87 0.82
N ASP A 127 -22.82 6.67 -0.25
CA ASP A 127 -23.20 8.09 -0.19
C ASP A 127 -24.73 8.13 -0.09
N LEU A 128 -25.24 8.21 1.13
CA LEU A 128 -26.66 8.09 1.44
C LEU A 128 -27.26 9.48 1.70
N ARG A 129 -28.08 9.94 0.76
CA ARG A 129 -28.75 11.24 0.86
C ARG A 129 -30.23 11.07 1.13
N LEU A 130 -30.69 11.62 2.25
CA LEU A 130 -32.07 11.52 2.71
C LEU A 130 -32.76 12.88 2.73
N CYS A 131 -33.97 12.95 2.20
CA CYS A 131 -34.83 14.13 2.30
C CYS A 131 -36.04 13.84 3.17
N LYS A 132 -36.36 14.76 4.09
CA LYS A 132 -37.57 14.68 4.90
C LYS A 132 -38.70 15.45 4.22
N GLN A 133 -39.73 14.74 3.78
CA GLN A 133 -40.93 15.32 3.18
C GLN A 133 -42.18 14.81 3.90
N ASN A 134 -43.02 15.74 4.38
CA ASN A 134 -44.28 15.43 5.07
C ASN A 134 -44.11 14.43 6.24
N GLY A 135 -43.03 14.58 7.02
CA GLY A 135 -42.73 13.73 8.17
C GLY A 135 -42.20 12.34 7.82
N LYS A 136 -41.90 12.06 6.55
CA LYS A 136 -41.32 10.79 6.08
C LYS A 136 -39.98 11.04 5.42
N TRP A 137 -39.11 10.05 5.46
CA TRP A 137 -37.77 10.12 4.90
C TRP A 137 -37.67 9.30 3.63
N TYR A 138 -37.11 9.90 2.60
CA TYR A 138 -36.91 9.28 1.29
C TYR A 138 -35.46 9.44 0.88
N THR A 139 -34.94 8.49 0.09
CA THR A 139 -33.72 8.77 -0.69
C THR A 139 -34.01 9.91 -1.66
N TYR A 140 -32.99 10.65 -2.09
CA TYR A 140 -33.16 11.66 -3.14
C TYR A 140 -31.83 11.93 -3.84
N HIS A 141 -31.88 12.50 -5.04
CA HIS A 141 -30.71 13.05 -5.72
C HIS A 141 -31.13 14.19 -6.64
N GLY A 142 -30.43 15.32 -6.55
CA GLY A 142 -30.77 16.57 -7.25
C GLY A 142 -32.03 17.23 -6.69
N GLY A 143 -33.20 16.64 -6.93
CA GLY A 143 -34.50 17.17 -6.50
C GLY A 143 -35.60 16.12 -6.34
N PRO A 144 -35.77 15.18 -7.29
CA PRO A 144 -36.76 14.09 -7.17
C PRO A 144 -36.50 13.19 -5.96
N LEU A 145 -37.59 12.78 -5.31
CA LEU A 145 -37.58 11.78 -4.23
C LEU A 145 -37.50 10.37 -4.82
N GLY A 146 -36.69 9.53 -4.19
CA GLY A 146 -36.63 8.10 -4.43
C GLY A 146 -37.57 7.32 -3.51
N GLY A 147 -37.13 6.14 -3.10
CA GLY A 147 -37.90 5.23 -2.25
C GLY A 147 -38.05 5.75 -0.81
N LEU A 148 -39.11 5.30 -0.14
CA LEU A 148 -39.26 5.48 1.31
C LEU A 148 -38.09 4.79 2.02
N PHE A 149 -37.34 5.53 2.84
CA PHE A 149 -36.13 5.02 3.46
C PHE A 149 -36.38 4.40 4.84
N PHE A 150 -37.07 5.10 5.74
CA PHE A 150 -37.48 4.57 7.04
C PHE A 150 -38.93 4.08 7.01
N ASP A 151 -39.26 3.13 7.88
CA ASP A 151 -40.63 2.61 8.01
C ASP A 151 -41.65 3.73 8.25
N ASP A 152 -42.78 3.63 7.57
CA ASP A 152 -43.93 4.48 7.84
C ASP A 152 -44.84 3.82 8.88
N PRO A 153 -44.83 4.28 10.14
CA PRO A 153 -45.64 3.66 11.19
C PRO A 153 -47.15 3.85 10.96
N ALA A 154 -47.56 4.84 10.17
CA ALA A 154 -48.97 5.10 9.91
C ALA A 154 -49.59 4.10 8.94
N THR A 155 -48.80 3.60 7.98
CA THR A 155 -49.27 2.65 6.96
C THR A 155 -48.72 1.24 7.16
N GLY A 156 -47.68 1.08 8.00
CA GLY A 156 -46.93 -0.17 8.13
C GLY A 156 -46.00 -0.45 6.95
N GLN A 157 -45.86 0.49 5.99
CA GLN A 157 -44.98 0.34 4.85
C GLN A 157 -43.51 0.29 5.33
N LYS A 158 -42.79 -0.73 4.88
CA LYS A 158 -41.37 -0.92 5.18
C LYS A 158 -40.50 -0.06 4.26
N GLY A 159 -39.52 0.61 4.83
CA GLY A 159 -38.52 1.39 4.09
C GLY A 159 -37.26 0.58 3.76
N GLU A 160 -36.42 1.11 2.86
CA GLU A 160 -35.17 0.46 2.42
C GLU A 160 -34.15 0.22 3.54
N ILE A 161 -34.22 0.92 4.68
CA ILE A 161 -33.34 0.70 5.83
C ILE A 161 -33.36 -0.76 6.34
N ASN A 162 -34.50 -1.44 6.20
CA ASN A 162 -34.64 -2.84 6.66
C ASN A 162 -33.74 -3.77 5.86
N ASP A 163 -33.55 -3.50 4.57
CA ASP A 163 -32.68 -4.30 3.71
C ASP A 163 -31.22 -4.13 4.11
N ILE A 164 -30.81 -2.90 4.44
CA ILE A 164 -29.46 -2.61 4.95
C ILE A 164 -29.22 -3.34 6.27
N ALA A 165 -30.14 -3.19 7.24
CA ALA A 165 -30.03 -3.83 8.54
C ALA A 165 -30.01 -5.37 8.45
N ALA A 166 -30.85 -5.94 7.58
CA ALA A 166 -30.86 -7.38 7.32
C ALA A 166 -29.53 -7.83 6.69
N TRP A 167 -29.05 -7.10 5.68
CA TRP A 167 -27.81 -7.44 5.00
C TRP A 167 -26.61 -7.42 5.94
N ILE A 168 -26.46 -6.38 6.76
CA ILE A 168 -25.37 -6.28 7.76
C ILE A 168 -25.40 -7.45 8.75
N ARG A 169 -26.60 -7.83 9.22
CA ARG A 169 -26.75 -8.97 10.15
C ARG A 169 -26.32 -10.28 9.48
N ASP A 170 -26.64 -10.45 8.21
CA ASP A 170 -26.41 -11.69 7.47
C ASP A 170 -24.98 -11.78 6.90
N HIS A 171 -24.19 -10.69 6.95
CA HIS A 171 -22.80 -10.60 6.48
C HIS A 171 -21.83 -10.08 7.57
N PRO A 172 -21.57 -10.87 8.63
CA PRO A 172 -20.83 -10.41 9.81
C PRO A 172 -19.34 -10.14 9.59
N GLU A 173 -18.78 -10.53 8.44
CA GLU A 173 -17.37 -10.30 8.07
C GLU A 173 -17.22 -9.06 7.15
N GLU A 174 -18.30 -8.35 6.87
CA GLU A 174 -18.28 -7.17 6.00
C GLU A 174 -18.44 -5.88 6.82
N ILE A 175 -17.78 -4.82 6.36
CA ILE A 175 -17.88 -3.47 6.94
C ILE A 175 -18.51 -2.55 5.90
N VAL A 176 -19.58 -1.85 6.27
CA VAL A 176 -20.24 -0.85 5.41
C VAL A 176 -20.07 0.54 6.02
N THR A 177 -19.45 1.44 5.26
CA THR A 177 -19.41 2.86 5.58
C THR A 177 -20.64 3.54 4.98
N ILE A 178 -21.41 4.23 5.82
CA ILE A 178 -22.58 5.02 5.42
C ILE A 178 -22.23 6.49 5.65
N ASP A 179 -22.09 7.25 4.57
CA ASP A 179 -21.97 8.70 4.59
C ASP A 179 -23.36 9.30 4.50
N LEU A 180 -23.90 9.73 5.65
CA LEU A 180 -25.27 10.21 5.76
C LEU A 180 -25.33 11.72 5.58
N ARG A 181 -26.07 12.14 4.55
CA ARG A 181 -26.42 13.54 4.29
C ARG A 181 -27.91 13.73 4.32
N THR A 182 -28.36 14.84 4.89
CA THR A 182 -29.79 15.15 5.03
C THR A 182 -30.16 16.45 4.33
N SER A 183 -31.33 16.47 3.70
CA SER A 183 -31.99 17.67 3.20
C SER A 183 -33.28 17.90 3.97
N VAL A 184 -33.28 18.96 4.77
CA VAL A 184 -34.32 19.28 5.76
C VAL A 184 -34.50 20.79 5.87
N PRO A 185 -35.67 21.28 6.33
CA PRO A 185 -35.87 22.71 6.58
C PRO A 185 -34.86 23.26 7.58
N LYS A 186 -34.39 24.49 7.36
CA LYS A 186 -33.35 25.10 8.21
C LYS A 186 -33.79 25.23 9.66
N GLU A 187 -35.09 25.43 9.89
CA GLU A 187 -35.69 25.65 11.20
C GLU A 187 -35.71 24.37 12.04
N SER A 188 -35.79 23.19 11.40
CA SER A 188 -35.85 21.88 12.06
C SER A 188 -34.58 21.06 11.90
N ALA A 189 -33.56 21.59 11.21
CA ALA A 189 -32.37 20.84 10.81
C ALA A 189 -31.69 20.07 11.96
N ALA A 190 -31.45 20.72 13.10
CA ALA A 190 -30.81 20.05 14.24
C ALA A 190 -31.62 18.84 14.76
N ALA A 191 -32.95 18.96 14.83
CA ALA A 191 -33.82 17.89 15.30
C ALA A 191 -33.97 16.78 14.25
N ASP A 192 -34.17 17.15 12.99
CA ASP A 192 -34.38 16.19 11.90
C ASP A 192 -33.11 15.41 11.58
N ASN A 193 -31.93 16.04 11.60
CA ASN A 193 -30.66 15.34 11.38
C ASN A 193 -30.42 14.30 12.47
N LYS A 194 -30.61 14.70 13.72
CA LYS A 194 -30.54 13.80 14.87
C LYS A 194 -31.53 12.64 14.76
N GLU A 195 -32.76 12.92 14.33
CA GLU A 195 -33.78 11.89 14.11
C GLU A 195 -33.32 10.87 13.06
N ALA A 196 -32.77 11.31 11.92
CA ALA A 196 -32.29 10.42 10.87
C ALA A 196 -31.16 9.49 11.38
N VAL A 197 -30.20 10.05 12.12
CA VAL A 197 -29.09 9.29 12.74
C VAL A 197 -29.63 8.26 13.75
N GLU A 198 -30.54 8.66 14.64
CA GLU A 198 -31.13 7.78 15.65
C GLU A 198 -31.99 6.66 15.02
N LEU A 199 -32.75 6.97 13.97
CA LEU A 199 -33.55 5.98 13.24
C LEU A 199 -32.68 4.95 12.53
N LEU A 200 -31.58 5.39 11.91
CA LEU A 200 -30.61 4.52 11.25
C LEU A 200 -29.92 3.60 12.28
N ALA A 201 -29.44 4.17 13.39
CA ALA A 201 -28.83 3.43 14.48
C ALA A 201 -29.77 2.41 15.13
N LYS A 202 -31.04 2.78 15.31
CA LYS A 202 -32.07 1.89 15.84
C LYS A 202 -32.34 0.71 14.90
N ALA A 203 -32.39 0.95 13.58
CA ALA A 203 -32.68 -0.09 12.61
C ALA A 203 -31.51 -1.08 12.45
N ILE A 204 -30.27 -0.58 12.42
CA ILE A 204 -29.05 -1.40 12.28
C ILE A 204 -28.68 -2.10 13.59
N GLY A 205 -28.82 -1.40 14.72
CA GLY A 205 -28.34 -1.81 16.03
C GLY A 205 -26.95 -1.25 16.34
N THR A 206 -26.86 -0.44 17.40
CA THR A 206 -25.63 0.27 17.79
C THR A 206 -24.46 -0.63 18.17
N SER A 207 -24.71 -1.88 18.58
CA SER A 207 -23.66 -2.84 18.90
C SER A 207 -22.82 -3.28 17.69
N ARG A 208 -23.31 -3.04 16.46
CA ARG A 208 -22.58 -3.30 15.21
C ARG A 208 -21.93 -2.05 14.63
N MET A 209 -22.13 -0.88 15.25
CA MET A 209 -21.55 0.37 14.77
C MET A 209 -20.19 0.61 15.42
N ALA A 210 -19.24 1.14 14.65
CA ALA A 210 -17.88 1.38 15.08
C ALA A 210 -17.84 2.50 16.14
N ASP A 211 -17.18 2.25 17.27
CA ASP A 211 -16.98 3.24 18.33
C ASP A 211 -15.79 4.14 17.99
N LYS A 212 -16.04 5.44 17.77
CA LYS A 212 -15.04 6.46 17.38
C LYS A 212 -13.96 6.72 18.43
N ASN A 213 -14.17 6.27 19.67
CA ASN A 213 -13.18 6.37 20.74
C ASN A 213 -12.25 5.15 20.80
N LYS A 214 -12.56 4.08 20.06
CA LYS A 214 -11.79 2.82 20.04
C LYS A 214 -11.19 2.52 18.68
N LEU A 215 -11.87 2.94 17.62
CA LEU A 215 -11.50 2.70 16.25
C LEU A 215 -11.30 4.04 15.53
N THR A 216 -10.43 4.01 14.54
CA THR A 216 -10.08 5.13 13.67
C THR A 216 -10.04 4.64 12.22
N PRO A 217 -10.09 5.52 11.20
CA PRO A 217 -9.89 5.09 9.81
C PRO A 217 -8.58 4.32 9.59
N SER A 218 -7.55 4.65 10.39
CA SER A 218 -6.25 3.95 10.40
C SER A 218 -6.24 2.59 11.14
N SER A 219 -7.32 2.21 11.81
CA SER A 219 -7.46 0.88 12.42
C SER A 219 -7.61 -0.20 11.34
N THR A 220 -7.03 -1.38 11.58
CA THR A 220 -7.02 -2.46 10.59
C THR A 220 -8.37 -3.16 10.47
N TYR A 221 -8.64 -3.79 9.32
CA TYR A 221 -9.84 -4.62 9.15
C TYR A 221 -10.02 -5.62 10.32
N ASN A 222 -8.94 -6.30 10.72
CA ASN A 222 -8.96 -7.24 11.85
C ASN A 222 -9.31 -6.57 13.18
N GLN A 223 -8.93 -5.31 13.40
CA GLN A 223 -9.32 -4.55 14.60
C GLN A 223 -10.81 -4.21 14.58
N TYR A 224 -11.38 -3.82 13.44
CA TYR A 224 -12.83 -3.63 13.29
C TYR A 224 -13.60 -4.93 13.55
N MET A 225 -13.15 -6.05 12.98
CA MET A 225 -13.75 -7.37 13.21
C MET A 225 -13.67 -7.79 14.69
N ALA A 226 -12.52 -7.58 15.34
CA ALA A 226 -12.33 -7.87 16.76
C ALA A 226 -13.24 -7.03 17.67
N ALA A 227 -13.59 -5.81 17.24
CA ALA A 227 -14.53 -4.94 17.94
C ALA A 227 -16.01 -5.30 17.66
N GLY A 228 -16.30 -6.25 16.75
CA GLY A 228 -17.65 -6.57 16.32
C GLY A 228 -18.32 -5.47 15.50
N ALA A 229 -17.53 -4.56 14.91
CA ALA A 229 -18.03 -3.42 14.16
C ALA A 229 -18.19 -3.78 12.67
N ASN A 230 -19.41 -3.65 12.17
CA ASN A 230 -19.80 -3.88 10.77
C ASN A 230 -20.25 -2.58 10.07
N VAL A 231 -20.48 -1.50 10.81
CA VAL A 231 -20.96 -0.23 10.24
C VAL A 231 -20.12 0.94 10.74
N ILE A 232 -19.75 1.81 9.82
CA ILE A 232 -19.20 3.13 10.13
C ILE A 232 -20.23 4.14 9.67
N LEU A 233 -20.87 4.83 10.62
CA LEU A 233 -21.81 5.90 10.30
C LEU A 233 -21.07 7.23 10.36
N LEU A 234 -20.92 7.88 9.21
CA LEU A 234 -20.40 9.24 9.10
C LEU A 234 -21.61 10.19 9.03
N ASP A 235 -21.76 11.03 10.04
CA ASP A 235 -22.77 12.08 10.07
C ASP A 235 -22.13 13.42 9.68
N THR A 236 -22.51 13.95 8.52
CA THR A 236 -21.98 15.23 8.02
C THR A 236 -22.39 16.43 8.87
N THR A 237 -23.36 16.25 9.77
CA THR A 237 -23.97 17.33 10.55
C THR A 237 -23.57 17.31 12.02
N ASN A 238 -22.85 16.28 12.48
CA ASN A 238 -22.43 16.08 13.87
C ASN A 238 -23.62 16.25 14.85
N SER A 239 -24.72 15.58 14.54
CA SER A 239 -26.02 15.76 15.19
C SER A 239 -26.09 15.10 16.57
N THR A 240 -25.18 14.18 16.91
CA THR A 240 -25.12 13.54 18.23
C THR A 240 -23.69 13.45 18.79
N ASP A 241 -23.58 13.27 20.11
CA ASP A 241 -22.32 12.99 20.81
C ASP A 241 -22.08 11.48 20.99
N GLU A 242 -22.93 10.63 20.41
CA GLU A 242 -22.88 9.19 20.62
C GLU A 242 -21.54 8.59 20.14
N PRO A 243 -20.97 7.59 20.85
CA PRO A 243 -19.68 7.02 20.47
C PRO A 243 -19.67 6.38 19.07
N TRP A 244 -20.81 5.91 18.58
CA TRP A 244 -20.96 5.25 17.29
C TRP A 244 -21.23 6.21 16.11
N ASP A 245 -21.36 7.51 16.39
CA ASP A 245 -21.66 8.56 15.40
C ASP A 245 -20.38 9.32 15.03
N TRP A 246 -19.83 9.09 13.84
CA TRP A 246 -18.53 9.62 13.44
C TRP A 246 -18.68 10.98 12.73
N PRO A 247 -17.79 11.94 13.02
CA PRO A 247 -17.87 13.26 12.39
C PRO A 247 -17.38 13.24 10.94
N GLU A 248 -17.88 14.17 10.13
CA GLU A 248 -17.45 14.38 8.73
C GLU A 248 -15.94 14.51 8.57
N SER A 249 -15.25 15.06 9.56
CA SER A 249 -13.78 15.23 9.53
C SER A 249 -12.99 13.92 9.43
N ARG A 250 -13.66 12.76 9.54
CA ARG A 250 -13.08 11.43 9.33
C ARG A 250 -13.11 10.98 7.86
N ILE A 251 -13.69 11.74 6.94
CA ILE A 251 -13.68 11.47 5.51
C ILE A 251 -13.26 12.72 4.73
N ASP A 252 -12.51 12.50 3.66
CA ASP A 252 -12.17 13.53 2.68
C ASP A 252 -12.76 13.11 1.33
N GLY A 253 -13.83 13.81 0.93
CA GLY A 253 -14.49 13.61 -0.36
C GLY A 253 -13.80 14.43 -1.44
N ARG A 254 -13.42 13.79 -2.55
CA ARG A 254 -12.82 14.45 -3.70
C ARG A 254 -13.69 14.25 -4.93
N ASP A 255 -14.31 15.34 -5.33
CA ASP A 255 -15.18 15.35 -6.49
C ASP A 255 -14.41 15.50 -7.80
N SER A 256 -14.84 14.76 -8.81
CA SER A 256 -14.37 14.86 -10.19
C SER A 256 -15.06 15.97 -11.00
N TYR A 257 -16.00 16.73 -10.41
CA TYR A 257 -16.76 17.78 -11.07
C TYR A 257 -15.87 18.90 -11.65
N VAL A 258 -16.22 19.37 -12.84
CA VAL A 258 -15.68 20.63 -13.39
C VAL A 258 -16.63 21.74 -12.97
N GLU A 259 -16.27 22.51 -11.95
CA GLU A 259 -17.11 23.62 -11.48
C GLU A 259 -17.20 24.74 -12.54
N ASP A 260 -18.26 24.72 -13.35
CA ASP A 260 -18.83 25.92 -13.96
C ASP A 260 -20.37 25.78 -14.06
N LYS A 261 -21.08 26.41 -13.12
CA LYS A 261 -22.50 26.14 -12.81
C LYS A 261 -23.48 27.11 -13.51
N ASP A 262 -23.30 27.42 -14.81
CA ASP A 262 -24.30 28.22 -15.57
C ASP A 262 -25.37 27.32 -16.24
N TRP A 263 -26.23 26.75 -15.39
CA TRP A 263 -27.34 25.87 -15.77
C TRP A 263 -28.34 26.50 -16.74
N GLY A 264 -28.62 27.79 -16.58
CA GLY A 264 -29.57 28.53 -17.43
C GLY A 264 -29.02 28.77 -18.83
N GLY A 265 -27.72 29.03 -18.95
CA GLY A 265 -26.99 29.13 -20.21
C GLY A 265 -26.92 27.80 -20.95
N LEU A 266 -26.57 26.71 -20.25
CA LEU A 266 -26.40 25.37 -20.83
C LEU A 266 -27.69 24.81 -21.44
N ILE A 267 -28.83 24.93 -20.73
CA ILE A 267 -30.15 24.51 -21.27
C ILE A 267 -30.54 25.36 -22.49
N LYS A 268 -30.18 26.64 -22.52
CA LYS A 268 -30.47 27.54 -23.64
C LYS A 268 -29.59 27.24 -24.86
N GLU A 269 -28.32 26.88 -24.64
CA GLU A 269 -27.36 26.50 -25.69
C GLU A 269 -27.75 25.17 -26.35
N ALA A 270 -28.20 24.19 -25.55
CA ALA A 270 -28.75 22.90 -25.98
C ALA A 270 -29.89 23.01 -27.00
N VAL A 271 -30.83 23.92 -26.71
CA VAL A 271 -32.01 24.16 -27.54
C VAL A 271 -31.63 24.94 -28.81
N THR A 272 -30.51 25.67 -28.79
CA THR A 272 -30.10 26.54 -29.91
C THR A 272 -29.06 25.92 -30.84
N HIS A 273 -28.26 24.95 -30.39
CA HIS A 273 -27.18 24.32 -31.19
C HIS A 273 -27.15 22.78 -31.07
N PRO A 274 -28.10 22.06 -31.68
CA PRO A 274 -28.30 20.62 -31.47
C PRO A 274 -27.28 19.66 -32.12
N PHE A 275 -26.21 20.16 -32.75
CA PHE A 275 -25.28 19.36 -33.56
C PHE A 275 -23.79 19.73 -33.41
N SER A 276 -23.37 20.39 -32.33
CA SER A 276 -21.93 20.68 -32.13
C SER A 276 -21.17 19.41 -31.71
N SER A 277 -20.05 19.16 -32.40
CA SER A 277 -19.44 17.84 -32.53
C SER A 277 -18.26 17.61 -31.59
N ASP A 278 -18.52 16.98 -30.45
CA ASP A 278 -17.69 15.98 -29.76
C ASP A 278 -18.71 15.14 -28.97
N PRO A 279 -18.79 13.79 -29.05
CA PRO A 279 -19.83 13.05 -28.34
C PRO A 279 -19.67 13.35 -26.84
N ALA A 280 -20.58 14.12 -26.24
CA ALA A 280 -20.39 14.71 -24.91
C ALA A 280 -19.95 13.67 -23.87
N ILE A 281 -20.45 12.45 -24.01
CA ILE A 281 -20.11 11.25 -23.23
C ILE A 281 -18.61 10.97 -23.14
N ASP A 282 -17.89 11.03 -24.27
CA ASP A 282 -16.46 10.70 -24.35
C ASP A 282 -15.62 11.82 -23.71
N LYS A 283 -16.02 13.08 -23.90
CA LYS A 283 -15.41 14.24 -23.24
C LYS A 283 -15.65 14.23 -21.72
N ILE A 284 -16.87 13.90 -21.28
CA ILE A 284 -17.21 13.79 -19.85
C ILE A 284 -16.38 12.67 -19.20
N SER A 285 -16.34 11.49 -19.84
CA SER A 285 -15.58 10.36 -19.33
C SER A 285 -14.09 10.65 -19.24
N ARG A 286 -13.48 11.30 -20.25
CA ARG A 286 -12.06 11.67 -20.20
C ARG A 286 -11.77 12.69 -19.12
N THR A 287 -12.58 13.74 -19.04
CA THR A 287 -12.36 14.82 -18.06
C THR A 287 -12.42 14.28 -16.63
N ALA A 288 -13.41 13.43 -16.32
CA ALA A 288 -13.51 12.78 -15.02
C ALA A 288 -12.26 11.92 -14.72
N LEU A 289 -11.83 11.08 -15.67
CA LEU A 289 -10.65 10.22 -15.48
C LEU A 289 -9.33 11.00 -15.37
N ASP A 290 -9.18 12.10 -16.10
CA ASP A 290 -8.00 12.97 -16.00
C ASP A 290 -7.95 13.68 -14.65
N ARG A 291 -9.12 14.08 -14.12
CA ARG A 291 -9.24 14.65 -12.77
C ARG A 291 -8.91 13.62 -11.70
N ASP A 292 -9.45 12.40 -11.80
CA ASP A 292 -9.15 11.29 -10.89
C ASP A 292 -7.65 10.97 -10.88
N GLN A 293 -7.04 10.88 -12.06
CA GLN A 293 -5.59 10.71 -12.22
C GLN A 293 -4.82 11.82 -11.50
N GLN A 294 -5.22 13.09 -11.67
CA GLN A 294 -4.56 14.23 -11.03
C GLN A 294 -4.65 14.15 -9.50
N VAL A 295 -5.83 13.85 -8.96
CA VAL A 295 -6.05 13.74 -7.51
C VAL A 295 -5.24 12.58 -6.94
N LEU A 296 -5.39 11.37 -7.51
CA LEU A 296 -4.74 10.16 -6.99
C LEU A 296 -3.23 10.13 -7.16
N SER A 297 -2.68 10.84 -8.16
CA SER A 297 -1.22 10.88 -8.39
C SER A 297 -0.48 11.83 -7.44
N THR A 298 -1.18 12.79 -6.83
CA THR A 298 -0.55 13.88 -6.06
C THR A 298 -0.97 13.91 -4.59
N ASP A 299 -2.17 13.43 -4.25
CA ASP A 299 -2.70 13.47 -2.90
C ASP A 299 -2.53 12.11 -2.21
N LEU A 300 -1.82 12.10 -1.08
CA LEU A 300 -1.61 10.89 -0.26
C LEU A 300 -2.76 10.67 0.75
N GLY A 301 -3.72 11.60 0.79
CA GLY A 301 -4.78 11.68 1.78
C GLY A 301 -4.28 12.13 3.16
N THR A 302 -5.21 12.47 4.04
CA THR A 302 -4.87 12.70 5.46
C THR A 302 -4.66 11.34 6.14
N PRO A 303 -3.57 11.12 6.91
CA PRO A 303 -3.21 9.78 7.43
C PRO A 303 -4.28 9.06 8.27
N ASP A 304 -5.26 9.78 8.81
CA ASP A 304 -6.33 9.23 9.67
C ASP A 304 -7.74 9.61 9.20
N THR A 305 -7.94 9.75 7.88
CA THR A 305 -9.26 9.91 7.25
C THR A 305 -9.49 8.82 6.21
N PHE A 306 -10.75 8.51 5.94
CA PHE A 306 -11.14 7.86 4.69
C PHE A 306 -10.93 8.84 3.53
N PHE A 307 -10.66 8.29 2.36
CA PHE A 307 -10.53 9.05 1.12
C PHE A 307 -11.55 8.51 0.12
N ALA A 308 -12.54 9.31 -0.23
CA ALA A 308 -13.58 8.94 -1.19
C ALA A 308 -13.41 9.73 -2.48
N LEU A 309 -13.05 9.02 -3.54
CA LEU A 309 -13.08 9.52 -4.90
C LEU A 309 -14.51 9.40 -5.42
N SER A 310 -15.13 10.52 -5.76
CA SER A 310 -16.37 10.54 -6.54
C SER A 310 -15.97 10.40 -8.02
N GLY A 311 -15.71 9.17 -8.48
CA GLY A 311 -15.37 8.82 -9.86
C GLY A 311 -16.58 8.88 -10.78
N ASN A 312 -17.28 10.02 -10.74
CA ASN A 312 -18.63 10.17 -11.27
C ASN A 312 -18.64 10.84 -12.63
N VAL A 313 -19.73 10.59 -13.37
CA VAL A 313 -20.04 11.32 -14.59
C VAL A 313 -20.56 12.69 -14.18
N ASP A 314 -19.86 13.75 -14.58
CA ASP A 314 -20.36 15.12 -14.40
C ASP A 314 -21.62 15.33 -15.24
N SER A 315 -22.79 15.24 -14.58
CA SER A 315 -24.09 15.39 -15.22
C SER A 315 -24.29 16.80 -15.77
N THR A 316 -23.58 17.81 -15.25
CA THR A 316 -23.73 19.21 -15.66
C THR A 316 -23.36 19.44 -17.13
N LEU A 317 -22.40 18.66 -17.62
CA LEU A 317 -21.95 18.67 -19.02
C LEU A 317 -22.88 17.89 -19.97
N ALA A 318 -23.80 17.08 -19.43
CA ALA A 318 -24.66 16.19 -20.20
C ALA A 318 -26.12 16.68 -20.33
N ILE A 319 -26.49 17.73 -19.59
CA ILE A 319 -27.84 18.30 -19.57
C ILE A 319 -28.29 18.85 -20.92
N PRO A 320 -27.42 19.53 -21.72
CA PRO A 320 -27.84 19.99 -23.03
C PRO A 320 -28.38 18.86 -23.91
N ASP A 321 -27.64 17.76 -23.96
CA ASP A 321 -28.02 16.56 -24.69
C ASP A 321 -29.27 15.91 -24.08
N ALA A 322 -29.34 15.82 -22.75
CA ALA A 322 -30.51 15.29 -22.04
C ALA A 322 -31.79 16.09 -22.34
N ALA A 323 -31.72 17.43 -22.32
CA ALA A 323 -32.84 18.33 -22.55
C ALA A 323 -33.30 18.32 -24.01
N TYR A 324 -32.35 18.28 -24.96
CA TYR A 324 -32.65 18.12 -26.39
C TYR A 324 -33.33 16.78 -26.67
N ASP A 325 -32.86 15.69 -26.05
CA ASP A 325 -33.36 14.35 -26.31
C ASP A 325 -34.76 14.13 -25.70
N VAL A 326 -35.01 14.64 -24.47
CA VAL A 326 -36.36 14.65 -23.88
C VAL A 326 -37.36 15.40 -24.74
N ALA A 327 -36.97 16.57 -25.25
CA ALA A 327 -37.84 17.42 -26.06
C ALA A 327 -38.25 16.77 -27.40
N ASN A 328 -37.40 15.90 -27.95
CA ASN A 328 -37.61 15.28 -29.27
C ASN A 328 -38.13 13.84 -29.22
N ASN A 329 -37.79 13.06 -28.18
CA ASN A 329 -38.04 11.62 -28.14
C ASN A 329 -38.93 11.15 -26.96
N GLY A 330 -39.32 12.05 -26.04
CA GLY A 330 -40.11 11.71 -24.85
C GLY A 330 -39.35 10.83 -23.83
N MET A 331 -40.04 10.25 -22.84
CA MET A 331 -39.43 9.41 -21.78
C MET A 331 -38.82 8.07 -22.25
N ASN A 332 -38.85 7.77 -23.55
CA ASN A 332 -38.15 6.61 -24.12
C ASN A 332 -36.69 6.98 -24.41
N PHE A 333 -35.94 7.33 -23.36
CA PHE A 333 -34.49 7.36 -23.43
C PHE A 333 -34.01 5.98 -23.84
N ARG A 334 -33.39 5.91 -25.01
CA ARG A 334 -32.72 4.70 -25.43
C ARG A 334 -31.28 5.01 -25.81
N GLY A 335 -30.34 4.74 -24.90
CA GLY A 335 -29.41 3.67 -25.28
C GLY A 335 -30.29 2.48 -25.69
N GLY A 336 -30.02 1.76 -26.78
CA GLY A 336 -31.00 0.87 -27.45
C GLY A 336 -31.84 -0.11 -26.58
N ASP A 337 -31.58 -0.22 -25.28
CA ASP A 337 -32.18 -1.03 -24.21
C ASP A 337 -33.17 -0.34 -23.23
N GLY A 338 -33.35 0.99 -23.19
CA GLY A 338 -34.42 1.65 -22.41
C GLY A 338 -34.11 2.03 -20.95
N VAL A 339 -32.87 2.44 -20.68
CA VAL A 339 -32.34 2.79 -19.34
C VAL A 339 -32.28 4.33 -19.14
N PRO A 340 -32.50 4.87 -17.91
CA PRO A 340 -32.30 6.31 -17.61
C PRO A 340 -30.97 6.88 -18.12
N TYR A 341 -31.00 8.15 -18.56
CA TYR A 341 -29.88 8.80 -19.24
C TYR A 341 -28.57 8.77 -18.42
N MET A 342 -28.64 9.04 -17.11
CA MET A 342 -27.44 8.97 -16.26
C MET A 342 -26.79 7.60 -16.20
N LEU A 343 -27.60 6.53 -16.12
CA LEU A 343 -27.08 5.16 -16.12
C LEU A 343 -26.47 4.78 -17.47
N TYR A 344 -26.95 5.36 -18.57
CA TYR A 344 -26.34 5.21 -19.89
C TYR A 344 -24.97 5.88 -19.97
N LEU A 345 -24.84 7.12 -19.47
CA LEU A 345 -23.54 7.80 -19.39
C LEU A 345 -22.57 7.07 -18.46
N ALA A 346 -23.05 6.67 -17.28
CA ALA A 346 -22.31 5.90 -16.31
C ALA A 346 -21.76 4.64 -16.94
N ARG A 347 -22.56 3.91 -17.73
CA ARG A 347 -22.11 2.69 -18.43
C ARG A 347 -20.89 2.94 -19.30
N GLN A 348 -20.88 4.02 -20.08
CA GLN A 348 -19.75 4.33 -20.96
C GLN A 348 -18.50 4.74 -20.17
N HIS A 349 -18.67 5.60 -19.15
CA HIS A 349 -17.58 6.00 -18.26
C HIS A 349 -16.96 4.77 -17.55
N ASN A 350 -17.83 3.90 -17.03
CA ASN A 350 -17.48 2.66 -16.35
C ASN A 350 -16.60 1.73 -17.20
N TYR A 351 -16.84 1.64 -18.52
CA TYR A 351 -15.98 0.88 -19.43
C TYR A 351 -14.57 1.48 -19.60
N ASN A 352 -14.41 2.78 -19.41
CA ASN A 352 -13.10 3.43 -19.45
C ASN A 352 -12.40 3.38 -18.10
N LEU A 353 -13.15 3.57 -17.01
CA LEU A 353 -12.66 3.42 -15.63
C LEU A 353 -12.09 2.03 -15.38
N VAL A 354 -12.79 0.96 -15.79
CA VAL A 354 -12.28 -0.41 -15.61
C VAL A 354 -10.96 -0.66 -16.35
N LYS A 355 -10.76 -0.07 -17.53
CA LYS A 355 -9.48 -0.18 -18.26
C LYS A 355 -8.33 0.49 -17.51
N LYS A 356 -8.59 1.60 -16.83
CA LYS A 356 -7.60 2.27 -15.97
C LYS A 356 -7.32 1.42 -14.74
N LEU A 357 -8.36 0.93 -14.06
CA LEU A 357 -8.26 0.08 -12.87
C LEU A 357 -7.57 -1.26 -13.12
N GLU A 358 -7.74 -1.88 -14.29
CA GLU A 358 -7.07 -3.12 -14.67
C GLU A 358 -5.69 -2.90 -15.33
N GLY A 359 -5.45 -1.67 -15.82
CA GLY A 359 -4.25 -1.29 -16.55
C GLY A 359 -3.35 -0.36 -15.76
N GLU A 360 -3.21 0.88 -16.24
CA GLU A 360 -2.23 1.86 -15.75
C GLU A 360 -2.31 2.12 -14.23
N TRP A 361 -3.50 2.18 -13.65
CA TRP A 361 -3.65 2.52 -12.23
C TRP A 361 -3.20 1.37 -11.33
N ARG A 362 -3.43 0.12 -11.74
CA ARG A 362 -3.08 -1.08 -10.96
C ARG A 362 -1.60 -1.19 -10.63
N TYR A 363 -0.74 -0.69 -11.51
CA TYR A 363 0.72 -0.82 -11.40
C TYR A 363 1.43 0.52 -11.15
N SER A 364 0.70 1.53 -10.67
CA SER A 364 1.26 2.84 -10.35
C SER A 364 1.01 3.23 -8.89
N SER A 365 1.55 4.38 -8.46
CA SER A 365 1.29 4.93 -7.13
C SER A 365 -0.20 5.18 -6.86
N ILE A 366 -1.02 5.31 -7.91
CA ILE A 366 -2.47 5.51 -7.80
C ILE A 366 -3.15 4.40 -7.01
N ALA A 367 -2.79 3.13 -7.25
CA ALA A 367 -3.33 2.01 -6.50
C ALA A 367 -3.05 2.12 -4.99
N ARG A 368 -1.91 2.71 -4.59
CA ARG A 368 -1.56 2.92 -3.18
C ARG A 368 -2.32 4.08 -2.52
N ASN A 369 -2.76 5.04 -3.31
CA ASN A 369 -3.43 6.26 -2.85
C ASN A 369 -4.96 6.15 -2.90
N THR A 370 -5.49 5.08 -3.49
CA THR A 370 -6.94 4.86 -3.60
C THR A 370 -7.47 4.20 -2.31
N ASN A 371 -8.61 4.67 -1.80
CA ASN A 371 -9.35 4.02 -0.73
C ASN A 371 -10.78 3.71 -1.17
N ILE A 372 -11.67 4.69 -1.30
CA ILE A 372 -13.03 4.46 -1.80
C ILE A 372 -13.14 4.99 -3.23
N VAL A 373 -13.69 4.17 -4.12
CA VAL A 373 -14.07 4.55 -5.49
C VAL A 373 -15.59 4.54 -5.56
N ALA A 374 -16.21 5.70 -5.32
CA ALA A 374 -17.65 5.89 -5.45
C ALA A 374 -17.99 6.23 -6.90
N TYR A 375 -18.97 5.54 -7.48
CA TYR A 375 -19.35 5.75 -8.87
C TYR A 375 -20.82 5.37 -9.14
N ASP A 376 -21.30 5.72 -10.33
CA ASP A 376 -22.68 5.46 -10.75
C ASP A 376 -22.83 4.06 -11.39
N ASN A 377 -23.99 3.45 -11.19
CA ASN A 377 -24.36 2.16 -11.75
C ASN A 377 -23.45 0.99 -11.29
N VAL A 378 -23.33 0.80 -9.98
CA VAL A 378 -22.46 -0.24 -9.39
C VAL A 378 -22.89 -1.68 -9.71
N ASN A 379 -24.15 -1.86 -10.10
CA ASN A 379 -24.71 -3.15 -10.51
C ASN A 379 -24.47 -3.50 -11.98
N MET A 380 -23.71 -2.67 -12.71
CA MET A 380 -23.38 -2.91 -14.11
C MET A 380 -22.65 -4.25 -14.30
N GLY A 381 -23.11 -5.02 -15.30
CA GLY A 381 -22.39 -6.18 -15.85
C GLY A 381 -21.44 -5.79 -16.99
N ASP A 382 -20.65 -6.74 -17.50
CA ASP A 382 -19.62 -6.46 -18.53
C ASP A 382 -20.18 -6.18 -19.94
N GLY A 383 -21.46 -6.46 -20.20
CA GLY A 383 -22.12 -6.28 -21.49
C GLY A 383 -21.59 -7.18 -22.63
N ARG A 384 -20.87 -8.28 -22.31
CA ARG A 384 -20.32 -9.22 -23.30
C ARG A 384 -20.94 -10.62 -23.14
N GLY A 385 -21.99 -10.91 -23.90
CA GLY A 385 -22.50 -12.29 -24.02
C GLY A 385 -22.97 -12.89 -22.68
N PRO A 386 -23.02 -14.23 -22.53
CA PRO A 386 -23.65 -14.85 -21.37
C PRO A 386 -22.78 -14.67 -20.11
N ILE A 387 -23.08 -13.59 -19.37
CA ILE A 387 -22.96 -13.37 -17.93
C ILE A 387 -21.53 -13.42 -17.35
N ARG A 388 -20.88 -12.25 -17.23
CA ARG A 388 -20.33 -11.84 -15.93
C ARG A 388 -21.41 -11.05 -15.19
N GLY A 389 -21.71 -11.46 -13.96
CA GLY A 389 -22.82 -10.92 -13.17
C GLY A 389 -22.69 -9.43 -12.82
N SER A 390 -23.74 -8.89 -12.20
CA SER A 390 -23.78 -7.55 -11.58
C SER A 390 -22.52 -7.29 -10.73
N GLY A 391 -21.91 -6.10 -10.86
CA GLY A 391 -20.73 -5.71 -10.08
C GLY A 391 -19.37 -5.97 -10.74
N TYR A 392 -19.32 -6.04 -12.07
CA TYR A 392 -18.07 -6.29 -12.82
C TYR A 392 -16.94 -5.30 -12.45
N ILE A 393 -17.27 -4.02 -12.30
CA ILE A 393 -16.29 -2.98 -11.97
C ILE A 393 -15.89 -3.05 -10.50
N ASN A 394 -16.82 -3.41 -9.61
CA ASN A 394 -16.53 -3.65 -8.20
C ASN A 394 -15.46 -4.73 -8.04
N ALA A 395 -15.52 -5.81 -8.82
CA ALA A 395 -14.47 -6.83 -8.83
C ALA A 395 -13.10 -6.26 -9.22
N ALA A 396 -13.04 -5.37 -10.22
CA ALA A 396 -11.80 -4.71 -10.63
C ALA A 396 -11.25 -3.74 -9.57
N ILE A 397 -12.14 -2.99 -8.90
CA ILE A 397 -11.80 -2.12 -7.77
C ILE A 397 -11.24 -2.95 -6.61
N ILE A 398 -11.92 -4.03 -6.22
CA ILE A 398 -11.50 -4.93 -5.14
C ILE A 398 -10.13 -5.55 -5.46
N ALA A 399 -9.89 -5.95 -6.72
CA ALA A 399 -8.64 -6.55 -7.14
C ALA A 399 -7.43 -5.60 -7.01
N ASN A 400 -7.63 -4.28 -6.95
CA ASN A 400 -6.56 -3.31 -6.65
C ASN A 400 -6.10 -3.33 -5.19
N ASN A 401 -6.68 -4.19 -4.35
CA ASN A 401 -6.06 -4.56 -3.06
C ASN A 401 -4.86 -5.51 -3.20
N THR A 402 -4.57 -5.99 -4.42
CA THR A 402 -3.39 -6.81 -4.73
C THR A 402 -2.10 -5.98 -4.62
N PRO A 403 -1.05 -6.46 -3.93
CA PRO A 403 0.26 -5.81 -3.95
C PRO A 403 0.75 -5.54 -5.38
N THR A 404 1.24 -4.33 -5.62
CA THR A 404 1.64 -3.89 -6.95
C THR A 404 3.11 -4.20 -7.22
N THR A 405 3.58 -3.96 -8.44
CA THR A 405 5.02 -3.84 -8.73
C THR A 405 5.32 -2.42 -9.22
N ALA A 406 4.64 -1.43 -8.64
CA ALA A 406 4.83 -0.04 -9.01
C ALA A 406 6.29 0.39 -8.78
N PRO A 407 6.78 1.40 -9.53
CA PRO A 407 8.14 1.90 -9.35
C PRO A 407 8.41 2.26 -7.89
N GLY A 408 9.55 1.82 -7.34
CA GLY A 408 9.86 2.00 -5.92
C GLY A 408 9.38 0.86 -5.00
N THR A 409 8.58 -0.11 -5.47
CA THR A 409 8.22 -1.29 -4.66
C THR A 409 9.42 -2.20 -4.48
N LEU A 410 9.69 -2.61 -3.25
CA LEU A 410 10.65 -3.69 -3.02
C LEU A 410 10.01 -5.03 -3.37
N VAL A 411 10.64 -5.76 -4.30
CA VAL A 411 10.14 -7.05 -4.80
C VAL A 411 11.17 -8.15 -4.51
N GLY A 412 10.67 -9.30 -4.08
CA GLY A 412 11.42 -10.49 -3.75
C GLY A 412 11.19 -11.62 -4.77
N THR A 413 12.24 -12.34 -5.13
CA THR A 413 12.13 -13.61 -5.85
C THR A 413 13.24 -14.57 -5.42
N GLN A 414 12.92 -15.85 -5.30
CA GLN A 414 13.86 -16.89 -4.87
C GLN A 414 14.26 -17.77 -6.04
N ARG A 415 15.56 -17.95 -6.24
CA ARG A 415 16.08 -19.03 -7.08
C ARG A 415 16.30 -20.26 -6.19
N ARG A 416 15.53 -21.31 -6.43
CA ARG A 416 15.63 -22.58 -5.71
C ARG A 416 16.96 -23.29 -6.06
N ALA A 417 17.35 -24.26 -5.22
CA ALA A 417 18.58 -25.03 -5.43
C ALA A 417 18.57 -25.82 -6.77
N ASP A 418 17.39 -26.21 -7.26
CA ASP A 418 17.20 -26.85 -8.57
C ASP A 418 17.33 -25.89 -9.76
N GLY A 419 17.48 -24.59 -9.49
CA GLY A 419 17.62 -23.53 -10.49
C GLY A 419 16.31 -22.92 -10.99
N THR A 420 15.15 -23.41 -10.52
CA THR A 420 13.85 -22.78 -10.80
C THR A 420 13.67 -21.49 -10.00
N TRP A 421 12.87 -20.57 -10.52
CA TRP A 421 12.53 -19.31 -9.85
C TRP A 421 11.14 -19.37 -9.23
N SER A 422 10.95 -18.72 -8.08
CA SER A 422 9.61 -18.37 -7.59
C SER A 422 9.02 -17.22 -8.39
N ALA A 423 7.72 -16.97 -8.23
CA ALA A 423 7.14 -15.71 -8.66
C ALA A 423 7.85 -14.53 -7.96
N ALA A 424 7.89 -13.39 -8.63
CA ALA A 424 8.33 -12.14 -8.05
C ALA A 424 7.16 -11.50 -7.29
N GLU A 425 7.35 -11.20 -6.02
CA GLU A 425 6.29 -10.75 -5.10
C GLU A 425 6.74 -9.49 -4.36
N ALA A 426 5.86 -8.51 -4.22
CA ALA A 426 6.12 -7.34 -3.40
C ALA A 426 6.35 -7.74 -1.94
N LEU A 427 7.31 -7.10 -1.27
CA LEU A 427 7.49 -7.26 0.16
C LEU A 427 6.31 -6.61 0.90
N PRO A 428 5.83 -7.21 2.01
CA PRO A 428 4.72 -6.65 2.79
C PRO A 428 5.07 -5.25 3.28
N GLY A 429 4.10 -4.34 3.34
CA GLY A 429 4.33 -2.96 3.76
C GLY A 429 4.52 -2.77 5.26
N ALA A 430 4.99 -1.59 5.63
CA ALA A 430 5.14 -1.15 7.02
C ALA A 430 3.93 -0.34 7.46
N TYR A 431 3.53 -0.44 8.73
CA TYR A 431 2.47 0.38 9.35
C TYR A 431 1.18 0.45 8.53
N GLY A 432 0.78 -0.69 7.95
CA GLY A 432 -0.47 -0.81 7.20
C GLY A 432 -0.40 -0.45 5.72
N ALA A 433 0.77 -0.06 5.20
CA ALA A 433 0.98 0.02 3.77
C ALA A 433 0.79 -1.37 3.12
N LEU A 434 0.25 -1.40 1.90
CA LEU A 434 0.06 -2.64 1.14
C LEU A 434 1.38 -3.36 0.86
N GLU A 435 2.41 -2.57 0.54
CA GLU A 435 3.74 -3.05 0.16
C GLU A 435 4.80 -2.10 0.67
N PHE A 436 6.02 -2.61 0.84
CA PHE A 436 7.13 -1.75 1.22
C PHE A 436 7.67 -1.04 -0.01
N ALA A 437 7.62 0.29 0.02
CA ALA A 437 8.15 1.13 -1.03
C ALA A 437 9.24 2.06 -0.51
N GLY A 438 10.31 2.17 -1.28
CA GLY A 438 11.51 2.93 -0.96
C GLY A 438 12.67 2.57 -1.90
N GLY A 439 13.82 3.20 -1.69
CA GLY A 439 14.97 3.04 -2.61
C GLY A 439 16.04 2.08 -2.10
N GLU A 440 16.87 2.60 -1.19
CA GLU A 440 18.08 1.91 -0.75
C GLU A 440 17.77 0.78 0.25
N ARG A 441 18.44 -0.37 0.07
CA ARG A 441 18.12 -1.61 0.77
C ARG A 441 19.29 -2.57 0.84
N ALA A 442 19.24 -3.46 1.82
CA ALA A 442 20.15 -4.58 1.96
C ALA A 442 19.42 -5.82 2.50
N VAL A 443 19.90 -7.00 2.11
CA VAL A 443 19.38 -8.29 2.56
C VAL A 443 20.54 -9.21 2.91
N ALA A 444 20.38 -9.99 3.97
CA ALA A 444 21.32 -11.03 4.37
C ALA A 444 20.58 -12.30 4.78
N ALA A 445 21.10 -13.46 4.37
CA ALA A 445 20.63 -14.75 4.85
C ALA A 445 21.36 -15.11 6.15
N MET A 446 20.62 -15.57 7.14
CA MET A 446 21.12 -16.01 8.44
C MET A 446 21.44 -17.51 8.40
N PRO A 447 22.31 -18.02 9.31
CA PRO A 447 22.64 -19.44 9.38
C PRO A 447 21.45 -20.38 9.62
N ASP A 448 20.38 -19.88 10.25
CA ASP A 448 19.12 -20.59 10.51
C ASP A 448 18.15 -20.61 9.30
N GLY A 449 18.51 -19.93 8.20
CA GLY A 449 17.70 -19.83 6.99
C GLY A 449 16.75 -18.62 6.97
N ASP A 450 16.71 -17.82 8.02
CA ASP A 450 15.96 -16.56 8.01
C ASP A 450 16.64 -15.53 7.11
N LEU A 451 15.84 -14.63 6.54
CA LEU A 451 16.35 -13.46 5.81
C LEU A 451 16.11 -12.22 6.65
N GLN A 452 17.13 -11.38 6.78
CA GLN A 452 17.01 -10.06 7.42
C GLN A 452 17.16 -8.95 6.40
N PHE A 453 16.34 -7.91 6.56
CA PHE A 453 16.23 -6.79 5.64
C PHE A 453 16.50 -5.49 6.37
N LEU A 454 17.24 -4.60 5.70
CA LEU A 454 17.25 -3.17 6.02
C LEU A 454 16.80 -2.41 4.77
N ALA A 455 15.90 -1.46 4.92
CA ALA A 455 15.47 -0.61 3.82
C ALA A 455 15.00 0.75 4.31
N TYR A 456 15.24 1.78 3.50
CA TYR A 456 14.62 3.08 3.72
C TYR A 456 13.21 3.10 3.13
N GLY A 457 12.24 3.58 3.90
CA GLY A 457 10.93 3.91 3.35
C GLY A 457 10.98 5.17 2.48
N ASN A 458 9.88 5.49 1.81
CA ASN A 458 9.72 6.77 1.07
C ASN A 458 9.91 8.01 1.96
N ASP A 459 9.73 7.88 3.27
CA ASP A 459 9.97 8.90 4.28
C ASP A 459 11.44 9.04 4.71
N LYS A 460 12.32 8.20 4.16
CA LYS A 460 13.75 8.09 4.47
C LYS A 460 14.07 7.64 5.90
N HIS A 461 13.11 7.08 6.62
CA HIS A 461 13.39 6.37 7.86
C HIS A 461 13.93 4.97 7.56
N LEU A 462 14.85 4.46 8.38
CA LEU A 462 15.41 3.12 8.21
C LEU A 462 14.56 2.09 8.96
N TYR A 463 14.14 1.06 8.24
CA TYR A 463 13.34 -0.05 8.78
C TYR A 463 14.09 -1.37 8.71
N HIS A 464 13.80 -2.23 9.68
CA HIS A 464 14.28 -3.61 9.77
C HIS A 464 13.11 -4.59 9.71
N ASN A 465 13.28 -5.73 9.04
CA ASN A 465 12.29 -6.81 8.98
C ASN A 465 13.00 -8.16 8.87
N ILE A 466 12.28 -9.23 9.22
CA ILE A 466 12.72 -10.62 9.11
C ILE A 466 11.68 -11.39 8.30
N ARG A 467 12.13 -12.13 7.29
CA ARG A 467 11.37 -13.22 6.69
C ARG A 467 11.90 -14.52 7.26
N PHE A 468 11.08 -15.19 8.06
CA PHE A 468 11.43 -16.46 8.66
C PHE A 468 11.57 -17.54 7.59
N SER A 469 12.37 -18.57 7.87
CA SER A 469 12.58 -19.71 6.98
C SER A 469 11.28 -20.44 6.58
N ASN A 470 10.24 -20.36 7.41
CA ASN A 470 8.89 -20.87 7.10
C ASN A 470 8.08 -19.98 6.12
N GLY A 471 8.63 -18.83 5.72
CA GLY A 471 8.00 -17.88 4.80
C GLY A 471 7.18 -16.77 5.46
N SER A 472 6.90 -16.85 6.76
CA SER A 472 6.20 -15.81 7.52
C SER A 472 7.09 -14.57 7.74
N TRP A 473 6.47 -13.43 8.04
CA TRP A 473 7.16 -12.15 8.22
C TRP A 473 7.04 -11.64 9.65
N GLN A 474 8.11 -11.06 10.19
CA GLN A 474 8.07 -10.33 11.45
C GLN A 474 7.27 -9.03 11.36
N GLY A 475 7.30 -8.38 10.20
CA GLY A 475 6.81 -7.02 10.00
C GLY A 475 7.92 -5.98 10.14
N TRP A 476 7.78 -4.87 9.42
CA TRP A 476 8.77 -3.80 9.42
C TRP A 476 8.72 -2.99 10.72
N ASN A 477 9.87 -2.86 11.36
CA ASN A 477 10.08 -2.06 12.55
C ASN A 477 11.06 -0.95 12.26
N ARG A 478 10.69 0.28 12.63
CA ARG A 478 11.62 1.42 12.54
C ARG A 478 12.81 1.18 13.45
N LEU A 479 14.02 1.30 12.90
CA LEU A 479 15.25 0.96 13.62
C LEU A 479 15.77 2.11 14.49
N ASN A 480 15.61 3.36 14.03
CA ASN A 480 16.25 4.50 14.67
C ASN A 480 15.26 5.60 15.10
N SER A 481 15.79 6.58 15.84
CA SER A 481 15.12 7.86 16.11
C SER A 481 15.22 8.81 14.92
N ASP A 482 14.38 9.86 14.91
CA ASP A 482 14.39 10.89 13.86
C ASP A 482 15.75 11.55 13.66
N ALA A 483 16.51 11.76 14.74
CA ALA A 483 17.82 12.41 14.65
C ALA A 483 18.82 11.54 13.88
N VAL A 484 18.80 10.22 14.11
CA VAL A 484 19.68 9.27 13.44
C VAL A 484 19.23 9.05 12.00
N ASP A 485 17.93 8.92 11.74
CA ASP A 485 17.44 8.77 10.37
C ASP A 485 17.73 10.03 9.53
N LYS A 486 17.68 11.24 10.11
CA LYS A 486 18.14 12.47 9.44
C LYS A 486 19.64 12.49 9.16
N GLN A 487 20.44 11.84 9.98
CA GLN A 487 21.88 11.67 9.73
C GLN A 487 22.08 10.72 8.54
N LEU A 488 21.43 9.55 8.55
CA LEU A 488 21.58 8.54 7.52
C LEU A 488 20.97 8.94 6.17
N ASN A 489 19.78 9.56 6.19
CA ASN A 489 19.10 10.22 5.08
C ASN A 489 19.03 9.42 3.76
N GLY A 490 18.83 8.10 3.84
CA GLY A 490 18.71 7.25 2.65
C GLY A 490 20.02 6.92 1.95
N GLY A 491 21.17 7.06 2.60
CA GLY A 491 22.46 6.68 2.01
C GLY A 491 22.70 5.16 1.92
N PRO A 492 23.73 4.71 1.19
CA PRO A 492 24.02 3.30 0.91
C PRO A 492 24.00 2.38 2.13
N LEU A 493 23.43 1.17 1.97
CA LEU A 493 23.33 0.14 3.00
C LEU A 493 24.07 -1.14 2.60
N ALA A 494 24.67 -1.80 3.58
CA ALA A 494 25.21 -3.15 3.42
C ALA A 494 24.89 -4.02 4.64
N LEU A 495 24.58 -5.29 4.38
CA LEU A 495 24.18 -6.25 5.40
C LEU A 495 24.85 -7.59 5.14
N ALA A 496 25.41 -8.21 6.18
CA ALA A 496 25.90 -9.58 6.12
C ALA A 496 25.72 -10.27 7.48
N SER A 497 25.47 -11.57 7.46
CA SER A 497 25.51 -12.40 8.66
C SER A 497 26.90 -13.01 8.85
N THR A 498 27.22 -13.35 10.09
CA THR A 498 28.36 -14.21 10.44
C THR A 498 27.89 -15.58 10.95
N PRO A 499 28.69 -16.64 10.84
CA PRO A 499 28.30 -17.99 11.25
C PRO A 499 27.78 -18.12 12.69
N ASN A 500 28.23 -17.25 13.61
CA ASN A 500 27.76 -17.18 14.99
C ASN A 500 26.37 -16.55 15.18
N GLY A 501 25.64 -16.25 14.09
CA GLY A 501 24.30 -15.67 14.13
C GLY A 501 24.25 -14.16 14.35
N THR A 502 25.38 -13.46 14.27
CA THR A 502 25.39 -11.98 14.35
C THR A 502 25.11 -11.39 12.98
N LEU A 503 24.25 -10.38 12.91
CA LEU A 503 24.04 -9.56 11.72
C LEU A 503 24.90 -8.30 11.81
N GLN A 504 25.64 -8.00 10.75
CA GLN A 504 26.51 -6.85 10.63
C GLN A 504 25.89 -5.88 9.62
N ALA A 505 25.69 -4.63 10.05
CA ALA A 505 25.07 -3.59 9.24
C ALA A 505 26.01 -2.40 9.07
N LEU A 506 26.11 -1.90 7.84
CA LEU A 506 26.81 -0.67 7.52
C LEU A 506 25.89 0.29 6.79
N ALA A 507 26.10 1.58 7.03
CA ALA A 507 25.41 2.66 6.36
C ALA A 507 26.39 3.79 6.05
N VAL A 508 26.16 4.49 4.94
CA VAL A 508 26.86 5.74 4.63
C VAL A 508 25.92 6.90 4.91
N ASP A 509 26.32 7.81 5.78
CA ASP A 509 25.48 8.96 6.14
C ASP A 509 25.53 10.10 5.11
N LYS A 510 24.69 11.13 5.29
CA LYS A 510 24.62 12.29 4.38
C LYS A 510 25.95 13.06 4.22
N ASP A 511 26.85 12.95 5.19
CA ASP A 511 28.16 13.60 5.20
C ASP A 511 29.27 12.66 4.66
N GLY A 512 28.86 11.49 4.16
CA GLY A 512 29.71 10.44 3.62
C GLY A 512 30.43 9.62 4.69
N ASN A 513 30.09 9.73 5.97
CA ASN A 513 30.71 8.90 7.01
C ASN A 513 30.23 7.46 6.87
N LEU A 514 31.17 6.52 6.88
CA LEU A 514 30.85 5.11 7.04
C LEU A 514 30.56 4.80 8.50
N LEU A 515 29.36 4.29 8.76
CA LEU A 515 28.88 3.89 10.07
C LEU A 515 28.64 2.38 10.11
N HIS A 516 28.81 1.80 11.29
CA HIS A 516 28.62 0.37 11.55
C HIS A 516 27.78 0.15 12.81
N THR A 517 26.90 -0.85 12.76
CA THR A 517 26.21 -1.41 13.91
C THR A 517 26.03 -2.92 13.72
N LEU A 518 25.53 -3.60 14.75
CA LEU A 518 25.26 -5.03 14.67
C LEU A 518 23.98 -5.41 15.42
N ARG A 519 23.35 -6.50 14.98
CA ARG A 519 22.29 -7.19 15.72
C ARG A 519 22.83 -8.52 16.22
N LYS A 520 22.75 -8.72 17.53
CA LYS A 520 23.23 -9.93 18.20
C LYS A 520 22.28 -11.11 17.94
N PRO A 521 22.74 -12.36 18.16
CA PRO A 521 21.89 -13.54 18.04
C PRO A 521 20.65 -13.53 18.95
N ASP A 522 20.74 -12.87 20.12
CA ASP A 522 19.61 -12.66 21.04
C ASP A 522 18.56 -11.67 20.52
N GLY A 523 18.83 -11.04 19.38
CA GLY A 523 17.97 -10.09 18.70
C GLY A 523 18.13 -8.63 19.11
N SER A 524 18.95 -8.34 20.11
CA SER A 524 19.27 -6.96 20.50
C SER A 524 20.21 -6.30 19.51
N TRP A 525 19.98 -5.02 19.23
CA TRP A 525 20.91 -4.17 18.48
C TRP A 525 22.04 -3.67 19.39
N GLN A 526 23.17 -3.30 18.78
CA GLN A 526 24.31 -2.73 19.48
C GLN A 526 23.90 -1.52 20.33
N GLU A 527 24.33 -1.50 21.58
CA GLU A 527 24.14 -0.37 22.46
C GLU A 527 24.89 0.86 21.92
N GLY A 528 24.26 2.04 21.98
CA GLY A 528 24.78 3.25 21.34
C GLY A 528 24.52 3.33 19.83
N GLY A 529 23.92 2.30 19.21
CA GLY A 529 23.48 2.33 17.82
C GLY A 529 24.62 2.30 16.82
N TRP A 530 24.72 3.34 15.99
CA TRP A 530 25.67 3.45 14.88
C TRP A 530 26.98 4.10 15.32
N ALA A 531 28.10 3.44 15.03
CA ALA A 531 29.45 3.94 15.33
C ALA A 531 30.25 4.20 14.05
N GLY A 532 31.05 5.27 14.04
CA GLY A 532 31.91 5.59 12.90
C GLY A 532 33.03 4.55 12.71
N VAL A 533 33.21 4.11 11.47
CA VAL A 533 34.32 3.21 11.09
C VAL A 533 35.56 4.04 10.81
N GLY A 534 36.66 3.77 11.50
CA GLY A 534 37.90 4.53 11.36
C GLY A 534 38.49 4.48 9.94
N ASP A 535 39.13 5.58 9.52
CA ASP A 535 39.86 5.66 8.24
C ASP A 535 41.26 5.01 8.27
N GLY A 536 41.65 4.42 9.40
CA GLY A 536 42.98 3.83 9.63
C GLY A 536 44.08 4.84 10.01
N THR A 537 43.79 6.14 10.04
CA THR A 537 44.76 7.18 10.45
C THR A 537 44.75 7.45 11.96
N GLY A 538 43.79 6.87 12.68
CA GLY A 538 43.56 7.06 14.12
C GLY A 538 42.91 8.40 14.48
N LYS A 539 42.52 9.22 13.49
CA LYS A 539 41.96 10.57 13.73
C LYS A 539 40.65 10.86 12.97
N GLY A 540 40.23 9.99 12.05
CA GLY A 540 39.08 10.24 11.19
C GLY A 540 38.15 9.03 11.03
N VAL A 541 36.98 9.32 10.48
CA VAL A 541 35.99 8.31 10.04
C VAL A 541 36.13 8.14 8.54
N MET A 542 36.08 6.89 8.07
CA MET A 542 36.17 6.57 6.65
C MET A 542 35.06 7.27 5.87
N LYS A 543 35.46 8.02 4.83
CA LYS A 543 34.55 8.70 3.93
C LYS A 543 34.26 7.84 2.71
N ALA A 544 33.03 7.35 2.59
CA ALA A 544 32.60 6.46 1.52
C ALA A 544 31.46 7.08 0.68
N LYS A 545 31.34 6.64 -0.57
CA LYS A 545 30.18 6.92 -1.43
C LYS A 545 29.28 5.71 -1.62
N ASP A 546 29.78 4.52 -1.30
CA ASP A 546 29.11 3.23 -1.46
C ASP A 546 29.81 2.16 -0.61
N VAL A 547 29.10 1.10 -0.23
CA VAL A 547 29.58 0.06 0.69
C VAL A 547 28.96 -1.32 0.38
N ALA A 548 29.76 -2.37 0.55
CA ALA A 548 29.31 -3.76 0.60
C ALA A 548 30.07 -4.52 1.69
N VAL A 549 29.48 -5.61 2.16
CA VAL A 549 30.03 -6.39 3.28
C VAL A 549 29.77 -7.88 3.07
N THR A 550 30.70 -8.71 3.52
CA THR A 550 30.52 -10.16 3.59
C THR A 550 31.02 -10.71 4.92
N GLY A 551 30.31 -11.71 5.45
CA GLY A 551 30.79 -12.54 6.55
C GLY A 551 31.85 -13.53 6.09
N LEU A 552 32.81 -13.82 6.97
CA LEU A 552 33.83 -14.84 6.77
C LEU A 552 33.57 -16.07 7.66
N PRO A 553 34.07 -17.26 7.28
CA PRO A 553 33.88 -18.49 8.07
C PRO A 553 34.43 -18.43 9.51
N ASN A 554 35.38 -17.52 9.80
CA ASN A 554 35.93 -17.27 11.15
C ASN A 554 35.15 -16.22 11.96
N ASN A 555 33.94 -15.81 11.54
CA ASN A 555 33.13 -14.76 12.18
C ASN A 555 33.69 -13.33 12.11
N SER A 556 34.72 -13.08 11.30
CA SER A 556 35.04 -11.71 10.91
C SER A 556 34.19 -11.27 9.71
N ILE A 557 34.26 -9.98 9.37
CA ILE A 557 33.66 -9.44 8.14
C ILE A 557 34.71 -8.72 7.30
N LYS A 558 34.56 -8.81 5.99
CA LYS A 558 35.24 -7.93 5.04
C LYS A 558 34.29 -6.83 4.60
N VAL A 559 34.77 -5.60 4.62
CA VAL A 559 34.03 -4.41 4.21
C VAL A 559 34.72 -3.82 2.99
N LEU A 560 33.98 -3.71 1.89
CA LEU A 560 34.41 -3.12 0.63
C LEU A 560 33.71 -1.78 0.45
N VAL A 561 34.46 -0.75 0.07
CA VAL A 561 33.90 0.59 -0.17
C VAL A 561 34.46 1.20 -1.43
N TYR A 562 33.67 2.09 -2.03
CA TYR A 562 34.28 3.20 -2.75
C TYR A 562 34.46 4.37 -1.79
N GLY A 563 35.71 4.80 -1.62
CA GLY A 563 36.00 6.04 -0.92
C GLY A 563 35.36 7.24 -1.62
N ARG A 564 35.21 8.36 -0.90
CA ARG A 564 34.72 9.62 -1.48
C ARG A 564 35.62 10.14 -2.62
N ASP A 565 36.89 9.74 -2.61
CA ASP A 565 37.87 9.96 -3.67
C ASP A 565 37.74 9.00 -4.87
N GLY A 566 36.79 8.08 -4.83
CA GLY A 566 36.47 7.12 -5.88
C GLY A 566 37.26 5.81 -5.83
N ALA A 567 38.28 5.68 -4.98
CA ALA A 567 39.13 4.50 -4.92
C ALA A 567 38.43 3.34 -4.17
N MET A 568 38.50 2.14 -4.74
CA MET A 568 38.00 0.92 -4.12
C MET A 568 38.95 0.44 -3.03
N ARG A 569 38.41 0.22 -1.83
CA ARG A 569 39.19 -0.19 -0.65
C ARG A 569 38.50 -1.29 0.15
N LEU A 570 39.31 -2.14 0.76
CA LEU A 570 38.90 -3.27 1.60
C LEU A 570 39.47 -3.13 3.01
N THR A 571 38.69 -3.47 4.03
CA THR A 571 39.17 -3.64 5.41
C THR A 571 38.52 -4.87 6.05
N GLU A 572 39.01 -5.26 7.24
CA GLU A 572 38.44 -6.35 8.05
C GLU A 572 38.04 -5.85 9.43
N ARG A 573 36.89 -6.33 9.90
CA ARG A 573 36.53 -6.28 11.32
C ARG A 573 36.58 -7.69 11.87
N TYR A 574 37.48 -7.91 12.81
CA TYR A 574 37.73 -9.20 13.44
C TYR A 574 36.57 -9.61 14.37
N MET A 575 36.49 -10.92 14.66
CA MET A 575 35.44 -11.46 15.54
C MET A 575 35.43 -10.84 16.94
N ASN A 576 36.59 -10.37 17.42
CA ASN A 576 36.75 -9.69 18.71
C ASN A 576 36.28 -8.23 18.69
N GLY A 577 35.79 -7.74 17.54
CA GLY A 577 35.27 -6.40 17.35
C GLY A 577 36.31 -5.34 16.95
N MET A 578 37.59 -5.68 16.93
CA MET A 578 38.64 -4.77 16.47
C MET A 578 38.63 -4.65 14.94
N TRP A 579 38.89 -3.45 14.45
CA TRP A 579 39.13 -3.19 13.03
C TRP A 579 40.61 -3.39 12.69
N GLU A 580 40.90 -3.68 11.42
CA GLU A 580 42.26 -3.77 10.90
C GLU A 580 43.08 -2.51 11.22
N GLN A 581 44.20 -2.70 11.93
CA GLN A 581 45.04 -1.61 12.39
C GLN A 581 45.91 -1.03 11.27
N SER A 582 46.24 -1.82 10.24
CA SER A 582 46.89 -1.29 9.04
C SER A 582 45.94 -0.45 8.17
N GLY A 583 44.66 -0.35 8.55
CA GLY A 583 43.65 0.48 7.89
C GLY A 583 43.03 -0.20 6.68
N TRP A 584 43.02 0.52 5.56
CA TRP A 584 42.30 0.14 4.34
C TRP A 584 43.26 -0.27 3.22
N GLN A 585 43.07 -1.46 2.68
CA GLN A 585 43.78 -1.95 1.50
C GLN A 585 43.13 -1.40 0.22
N THR A 586 43.87 -0.61 -0.57
CA THR A 586 43.42 -0.22 -1.91
C THR A 586 43.49 -1.39 -2.87
N LEU A 587 42.40 -1.69 -3.57
CA LEU A 587 42.36 -2.75 -4.57
C LEU A 587 42.75 -2.21 -5.95
N PRO A 588 43.63 -2.89 -6.70
CA PRO A 588 44.08 -2.46 -8.02
C PRO A 588 42.92 -2.44 -9.03
N GLY A 589 43.01 -1.57 -10.03
CA GLY A 589 42.02 -1.46 -11.09
C GLY A 589 42.33 -2.29 -12.33
N VAL A 590 41.47 -2.15 -13.35
CA VAL A 590 41.63 -2.80 -14.66
C VAL A 590 42.87 -2.26 -15.37
N GLY A 591 43.57 -3.13 -16.12
CA GLY A 591 44.66 -2.70 -17.02
C GLY A 591 45.87 -2.07 -16.31
N GLY A 592 46.09 -2.38 -15.02
CA GLY A 592 47.21 -1.84 -14.24
C GLY A 592 46.91 -0.49 -13.57
N ALA A 593 45.66 -0.02 -13.59
CA ALA A 593 45.27 1.16 -12.83
C ALA A 593 45.52 0.98 -11.33
N ALA A 594 45.95 2.06 -10.66
CA ALA A 594 46.30 2.01 -9.23
C ALA A 594 45.12 1.63 -8.32
N THR A 595 43.89 1.91 -8.76
CA THR A 595 42.67 1.49 -8.06
C THR A 595 41.53 1.24 -9.02
N PHE A 596 40.58 0.37 -8.64
CA PHE A 596 39.32 0.25 -9.35
C PHE A 596 38.40 1.43 -8.99
N VAL A 597 37.81 2.06 -10.01
CA VAL A 597 36.84 3.14 -9.87
C VAL A 597 35.58 2.75 -10.63
N GLY A 598 34.43 2.83 -9.97
CA GLY A 598 33.17 2.37 -10.53
C GLY A 598 31.94 3.06 -9.97
N LYS A 599 30.78 2.52 -10.38
CA LYS A 599 29.44 3.05 -10.10
C LYS A 599 28.67 2.23 -9.05
N ASP A 600 28.92 0.94 -8.97
CA ASP A 600 28.31 0.01 -8.01
C ASP A 600 29.32 -1.10 -7.64
N LEU A 601 29.15 -1.72 -6.48
CA LEU A 601 30.04 -2.76 -5.96
C LEU A 601 29.31 -3.80 -5.10
N SER A 602 29.77 -5.04 -5.16
CA SER A 602 29.26 -6.13 -4.34
C SER A 602 30.37 -7.13 -4.02
N ILE A 603 30.28 -7.73 -2.84
CA ILE A 603 31.29 -8.68 -2.32
C ILE A 603 30.59 -9.84 -1.63
N THR A 604 31.17 -11.03 -1.78
CA THR A 604 30.79 -12.21 -1.02
C THR A 604 32.03 -13.08 -0.77
N ALA A 605 31.98 -13.95 0.23
CA ALA A 605 33.05 -14.90 0.52
C ALA A 605 32.54 -16.33 0.41
N THR A 606 33.31 -17.18 -0.27
CA THR A 606 33.12 -18.63 -0.25
C THR A 606 33.69 -19.25 1.02
N ARG A 607 33.34 -20.52 1.30
CA ARG A 607 33.75 -21.23 2.53
C ARG A 607 35.26 -21.44 2.67
N ASP A 608 35.99 -21.37 1.57
CA ASP A 608 37.44 -21.46 1.49
C ASP A 608 38.15 -20.10 1.68
N TYR A 609 37.44 -19.07 2.13
CA TYR A 609 37.93 -17.70 2.31
C TYR A 609 38.27 -16.95 1.01
N THR A 610 37.83 -17.44 -0.15
CA THR A 610 37.97 -16.69 -1.41
C THR A 610 36.88 -15.62 -1.49
N LEU A 611 37.29 -14.35 -1.60
CA LEU A 611 36.39 -13.24 -1.87
C LEU A 611 36.04 -13.25 -3.37
N GLN A 612 34.76 -13.11 -3.68
CA GLN A 612 34.26 -12.81 -5.02
C GLN A 612 33.79 -11.36 -5.00
N ILE A 613 34.40 -10.52 -5.84
CA ILE A 613 34.07 -9.09 -5.93
C ILE A 613 33.52 -8.83 -7.33
N ALA A 614 32.30 -8.29 -7.38
CA ALA A 614 31.68 -7.81 -8.60
C ALA A 614 31.53 -6.29 -8.52
N ALA A 615 31.80 -5.58 -9.61
CA ALA A 615 31.70 -4.13 -9.65
C ALA A 615 31.31 -3.64 -11.04
N ILE A 616 30.64 -2.50 -11.11
CA ILE A 616 30.37 -1.82 -12.37
C ILE A 616 31.42 -0.73 -12.59
N GLY A 617 32.20 -0.85 -13.66
CA GLY A 617 33.22 0.13 -14.03
C GLY A 617 32.62 1.44 -14.54
N GLN A 618 33.46 2.47 -14.70
CA GLN A 618 33.03 3.74 -15.31
C GLN A 618 32.53 3.56 -16.76
N ASP A 619 33.05 2.55 -17.44
CA ASP A 619 32.63 2.07 -18.77
C ASP A 619 31.24 1.39 -18.79
N GLY A 620 30.63 1.19 -17.62
CA GLY A 620 29.33 0.53 -17.47
C GLY A 620 29.41 -1.00 -17.53
N ASN A 621 30.59 -1.58 -17.71
CA ASN A 621 30.76 -3.03 -17.77
C ASN A 621 30.76 -3.64 -16.36
N ILE A 622 30.22 -4.85 -16.25
CA ILE A 622 30.40 -5.69 -15.06
C ILE A 622 31.81 -6.28 -15.10
N TRP A 623 32.55 -6.02 -14.04
CA TRP A 623 33.85 -6.58 -13.76
C TRP A 623 33.76 -7.52 -12.55
N HIS A 624 34.51 -8.60 -12.59
CA HIS A 624 34.60 -9.59 -11.53
C HIS A 624 36.07 -9.95 -11.26
N MET A 625 36.42 -10.06 -9.99
CA MET A 625 37.70 -10.62 -9.56
C MET A 625 37.50 -11.56 -8.37
N THR A 626 38.43 -12.50 -8.21
CA THR A 626 38.61 -13.23 -6.95
C THR A 626 39.77 -12.63 -6.18
N GLN A 627 39.68 -12.68 -4.86
CA GLN A 627 40.76 -12.31 -3.96
C GLN A 627 40.82 -13.31 -2.81
N ASN A 628 41.92 -14.04 -2.68
CA ASN A 628 42.26 -14.74 -1.45
C ASN A 628 42.36 -13.71 -0.31
N ALA A 629 41.75 -13.98 0.85
CA ALA A 629 41.68 -13.04 1.98
C ALA A 629 43.05 -12.50 2.45
N GLN A 630 44.16 -13.15 2.07
CA GLN A 630 45.54 -12.80 2.39
C GLN A 630 46.36 -12.24 1.21
N ARG A 631 45.93 -12.37 -0.07
CA ARG A 631 46.64 -11.86 -1.27
C ARG A 631 45.70 -11.57 -2.46
N VAL A 632 46.03 -10.58 -3.29
CA VAL A 632 45.39 -10.41 -4.61
C VAL A 632 45.88 -11.52 -5.54
N ASP A 633 44.99 -12.43 -5.93
CA ASP A 633 45.32 -13.64 -6.69
C ASP A 633 44.75 -13.67 -8.12
N SER A 634 43.88 -12.71 -8.50
CA SER A 634 43.38 -12.59 -9.87
C SER A 634 43.24 -11.13 -10.33
N GLY A 635 43.39 -10.91 -11.64
CA GLY A 635 43.02 -9.65 -12.28
C GLY A 635 41.51 -9.57 -12.57
N TRP A 636 41.02 -8.36 -12.82
CA TRP A 636 39.63 -8.13 -13.21
C TRP A 636 39.33 -8.75 -14.57
N ASN A 637 38.25 -9.54 -14.63
CA ASN A 637 37.70 -10.14 -15.83
C ASN A 637 36.23 -9.75 -15.99
N THR A 638 35.65 -9.90 -17.18
CA THR A 638 34.23 -9.59 -17.41
C THR A 638 33.42 -10.87 -17.63
N PRO A 639 32.31 -11.06 -16.90
CA PRO A 639 31.29 -12.02 -17.30
C PRO A 639 30.74 -11.61 -18.68
N GLN A 640 30.78 -12.54 -19.64
CA GLN A 640 30.36 -12.24 -21.00
C GLN A 640 28.83 -12.23 -21.13
N TRP A 641 28.31 -11.20 -21.80
CA TRP A 641 26.93 -11.16 -22.29
C TRP A 641 26.78 -12.00 -23.56
N ALA A 642 27.71 -11.80 -24.49
CA ALA A 642 27.87 -12.56 -25.72
C ALA A 642 29.36 -12.80 -25.97
N PRO A 643 29.76 -13.71 -26.89
CA PRO A 643 31.17 -13.96 -27.17
C PRO A 643 31.96 -12.67 -27.44
N GLY A 644 32.93 -12.36 -26.57
CA GLY A 644 33.76 -11.16 -26.66
C GLY A 644 33.11 -9.84 -26.24
N GLN A 645 31.88 -9.86 -25.72
CA GLN A 645 31.15 -8.68 -25.24
C GLN A 645 30.90 -8.77 -23.74
N ALA A 646 31.32 -7.75 -23.00
CA ALA A 646 31.02 -7.64 -21.57
C ALA A 646 29.54 -7.29 -21.35
N MET A 647 28.95 -7.79 -20.26
CA MET A 647 27.64 -7.32 -19.80
C MET A 647 27.73 -5.89 -19.28
N GLN A 648 26.86 -5.02 -19.76
CA GLN A 648 26.70 -3.66 -19.26
C GLN A 648 25.51 -3.56 -18.31
N ALA A 649 25.67 -2.82 -17.21
CA ALA A 649 24.68 -2.75 -16.15
C ALA A 649 24.69 -1.41 -15.40
N THR A 650 23.58 -1.15 -14.71
CA THR A 650 23.42 -0.01 -13.78
C THR A 650 23.48 -0.42 -12.31
N SER A 651 23.25 -1.71 -12.01
CA SER A 651 23.42 -2.26 -10.66
C SER A 651 23.91 -3.70 -10.71
N VAL A 652 24.70 -4.14 -9.72
CA VAL A 652 25.25 -5.50 -9.60
C VAL A 652 25.22 -6.00 -8.16
N ALA A 653 24.90 -7.28 -7.98
CA ALA A 653 25.00 -7.96 -6.69
C ALA A 653 25.52 -9.39 -6.86
N ILE A 654 26.36 -9.86 -5.94
CA ILE A 654 26.92 -11.22 -5.96
C ILE A 654 26.78 -11.90 -4.61
N SER A 655 26.46 -13.19 -4.59
CA SER A 655 26.44 -14.00 -3.37
C SER A 655 26.95 -15.41 -3.62
N ALA A 656 27.81 -15.89 -2.72
CA ALA A 656 28.36 -17.24 -2.75
C ALA A 656 27.30 -18.25 -2.32
N THR A 657 27.35 -19.44 -2.94
CA THR A 657 26.55 -20.58 -2.54
C THR A 657 27.38 -21.57 -1.71
N PRO A 658 26.72 -22.39 -0.87
CA PRO A 658 27.37 -23.43 -0.06
C PRO A 658 28.39 -24.33 -0.78
N ASP A 659 28.16 -24.62 -2.06
CA ASP A 659 28.99 -25.49 -2.91
C ASP A 659 30.25 -24.81 -3.48
N GLY A 660 30.50 -23.54 -3.15
CA GLY A 660 31.63 -22.77 -3.65
C GLY A 660 31.39 -22.09 -5.01
N ALA A 661 30.19 -22.20 -5.57
CA ALA A 661 29.76 -21.36 -6.67
C ALA A 661 29.38 -19.93 -6.18
N ALA A 662 29.11 -19.03 -7.12
CA ALA A 662 28.61 -17.69 -6.84
C ALA A 662 27.52 -17.30 -7.84
N GLN A 663 26.48 -16.64 -7.36
CA GLN A 663 25.38 -16.14 -8.16
C GLN A 663 25.50 -14.63 -8.30
N LEU A 664 25.46 -14.15 -9.55
CA LEU A 664 25.51 -12.73 -9.88
C LEU A 664 24.15 -12.29 -10.43
N LEU A 665 23.63 -11.20 -9.89
CA LEU A 665 22.51 -10.45 -10.44
C LEU A 665 22.96 -9.10 -10.94
N ALA A 666 22.30 -8.62 -11.98
CA ALA A 666 22.53 -7.29 -12.52
C ALA A 666 21.25 -6.67 -13.07
N VAL A 667 21.18 -5.35 -13.07
CA VAL A 667 20.21 -4.59 -13.86
C VAL A 667 20.91 -4.16 -15.15
N GLY A 668 20.47 -4.70 -16.28
CA GLY A 668 21.03 -4.36 -17.59
C GLY A 668 20.68 -2.93 -18.00
N MET A 669 21.37 -2.42 -19.02
CA MET A 669 21.08 -1.10 -19.60
C MET A 669 19.65 -1.01 -20.18
N ASP A 670 19.01 -2.15 -20.45
CA ASP A 670 17.61 -2.28 -20.85
C ASP A 670 16.62 -2.11 -19.69
N GLY A 671 17.10 -2.07 -18.44
CA GLY A 671 16.27 -2.01 -17.24
C GLY A 671 15.77 -3.36 -16.72
N ASN A 672 16.16 -4.46 -17.36
CA ASN A 672 15.76 -5.79 -16.93
C ASN A 672 16.79 -6.39 -15.98
N THR A 673 16.32 -7.28 -15.12
CA THR A 673 17.18 -8.08 -14.25
C THR A 673 17.77 -9.24 -15.03
N TRP A 674 19.05 -9.50 -14.83
CA TRP A 674 19.80 -10.59 -15.43
C TRP A 674 20.56 -11.36 -14.35
N HIS A 675 20.55 -12.69 -14.46
CA HIS A 675 21.24 -13.61 -13.55
C HIS A 675 22.31 -14.40 -14.28
N ASN A 676 23.46 -14.62 -13.65
CA ASN A 676 24.51 -15.51 -14.15
C ASN A 676 25.12 -16.31 -12.98
N LEU A 677 25.30 -17.61 -13.18
CA LEU A 677 25.96 -18.48 -12.21
C LEU A 677 27.44 -18.64 -12.58
N ARG A 678 28.33 -18.32 -11.65
CA ARG A 678 29.73 -18.73 -11.65
C ARG A 678 29.85 -20.05 -10.91
N GLN A 679 30.17 -21.12 -11.63
CA GLN A 679 30.39 -22.45 -11.05
C GLN A 679 31.64 -22.44 -10.15
N ALA A 680 31.75 -23.43 -9.26
CA ALA A 680 32.91 -23.60 -8.37
C ALA A 680 34.25 -23.77 -9.14
N ASN A 681 34.19 -24.29 -10.38
CA ASN A 681 35.35 -24.38 -11.28
C ASN A 681 35.75 -23.03 -11.92
N GLY A 682 35.03 -21.95 -11.62
CA GLY A 682 35.25 -20.60 -12.12
C GLY A 682 34.60 -20.25 -13.46
N GLN A 683 33.93 -21.20 -14.12
CA GLN A 683 33.22 -20.96 -15.37
C GLN A 683 31.88 -20.25 -15.15
N TRP A 684 31.55 -19.32 -16.04
CA TRP A 684 30.25 -18.65 -16.07
C TRP A 684 29.28 -19.42 -16.97
N THR A 685 28.03 -19.50 -16.55
CA THR A 685 26.97 -20.24 -17.28
C THR A 685 26.28 -19.40 -18.36
N GLY A 686 26.41 -18.08 -18.29
CA GLY A 686 25.75 -17.12 -19.19
C GLY A 686 24.58 -16.40 -18.51
N PHE A 687 24.20 -15.25 -19.06
CA PHE A 687 23.11 -14.45 -18.49
C PHE A 687 21.74 -14.97 -18.92
N GLY A 688 20.84 -15.14 -17.96
CA GLY A 688 19.42 -15.45 -18.17
C GLY A 688 18.53 -14.50 -17.35
N ALA A 689 17.35 -14.18 -17.87
CA ALA A 689 16.42 -13.28 -17.21
C ALA A 689 15.60 -14.03 -16.13
N PRO A 690 15.61 -13.57 -14.86
CA PRO A 690 14.58 -13.95 -13.90
C PRO A 690 13.20 -13.53 -14.42
N ARG A 691 12.19 -14.36 -14.16
CA ARG A 691 10.82 -14.11 -14.62
C ARG A 691 10.11 -13.15 -13.68
N GLY A 692 9.60 -12.05 -14.24
CA GLY A 692 8.61 -11.19 -13.61
C GLY A 692 7.19 -11.57 -14.02
N THR A 693 6.24 -10.68 -13.72
CA THR A 693 4.82 -10.86 -14.02
C THR A 693 4.59 -11.08 -15.52
N TYR A 694 3.61 -11.92 -15.86
CA TYR A 694 3.25 -12.25 -17.25
C TYR A 694 4.38 -12.87 -18.08
N ASN A 695 5.30 -13.61 -17.45
CA ASN A 695 6.47 -14.23 -18.09
C ASN A 695 7.41 -13.21 -18.80
N ARG A 696 7.37 -11.93 -18.43
CA ARG A 696 8.33 -10.93 -18.91
C ARG A 696 9.59 -10.93 -18.04
N PRO A 697 10.73 -10.45 -18.55
CA PRO A 697 11.89 -10.16 -17.69
C PRO A 697 11.50 -9.25 -16.54
N LEU A 698 12.03 -9.53 -15.35
CA LEU A 698 11.77 -8.72 -14.17
C LEU A 698 12.49 -7.36 -14.28
N ALA A 699 11.75 -6.27 -14.47
CA ALA A 699 12.31 -4.92 -14.57
C ALA A 699 12.66 -4.36 -13.18
N ALA A 700 13.80 -3.70 -13.07
CA ALA A 700 14.30 -3.15 -11.82
C ALA A 700 15.17 -1.90 -12.04
N THR A 701 15.33 -1.08 -11.00
CA THR A 701 16.30 0.02 -10.96
C THR A 701 17.64 -0.42 -10.34
N SER A 702 17.59 -1.40 -9.43
CA SER A 702 18.73 -1.91 -8.67
C SER A 702 18.50 -3.33 -8.17
N VAL A 703 19.54 -4.03 -7.70
CA VAL A 703 19.46 -5.42 -7.19
C VAL A 703 20.29 -5.64 -5.93
N LYS A 704 19.85 -6.54 -5.05
CA LYS A 704 20.63 -7.18 -3.97
C LYS A 704 20.34 -8.68 -3.97
N ILE A 705 21.27 -9.50 -3.46
CA ILE A 705 21.12 -10.97 -3.40
C ILE A 705 21.70 -11.53 -2.11
N ALA A 706 21.01 -12.52 -1.53
CA ALA A 706 21.49 -13.30 -0.39
C ALA A 706 21.41 -14.79 -0.69
N GLY A 707 22.53 -15.51 -0.59
CA GLY A 707 22.61 -16.97 -0.70
C GLY A 707 22.20 -17.64 0.62
N LEU A 708 21.25 -18.58 0.55
CA LEU A 708 20.76 -19.31 1.71
C LEU A 708 21.57 -20.59 2.00
N PRO A 709 21.55 -21.08 3.24
CA PRO A 709 22.26 -22.30 3.63
C PRO A 709 21.84 -23.57 2.85
N ASP A 710 20.62 -23.59 2.30
CA ASP A 710 20.07 -24.70 1.52
C ASP A 710 20.49 -24.70 0.03
N GLY A 711 21.30 -23.73 -0.39
CA GLY A 711 21.75 -23.57 -1.77
C GLY A 711 20.82 -22.75 -2.66
N SER A 712 19.67 -22.32 -2.15
CA SER A 712 18.83 -21.32 -2.82
C SER A 712 19.41 -19.91 -2.64
N SER A 713 18.85 -18.93 -3.35
CA SER A 713 19.18 -17.51 -3.16
C SER A 713 17.92 -16.66 -3.20
N TYR A 714 17.91 -15.59 -2.41
CA TYR A 714 16.86 -14.59 -2.41
C TYR A 714 17.35 -13.32 -3.08
N SER A 715 16.61 -12.87 -4.08
CA SER A 715 16.85 -11.63 -4.82
C SER A 715 15.91 -10.56 -4.29
N LEU A 716 16.45 -9.40 -3.96
CA LEU A 716 15.70 -8.23 -3.52
C LEU A 716 15.93 -7.08 -4.49
N ILE A 717 14.88 -6.64 -5.17
CA ILE A 717 14.95 -5.62 -6.20
C ILE A 717 14.08 -4.41 -5.84
N ASP A 718 14.35 -3.29 -6.50
CA ASP A 718 13.46 -2.13 -6.54
C ASP A 718 12.82 -2.10 -7.94
N ALA A 719 11.50 -2.23 -7.98
CA ALA A 719 10.72 -2.33 -9.20
C ALA A 719 10.82 -1.05 -10.04
N ARG A 720 10.77 -1.22 -11.37
CA ARG A 720 10.88 -0.13 -12.36
C ARG A 720 9.61 0.03 -13.19
#